data_AF-A0A6P0SN14-F1
#
_entry.id   AF-A0A6P0SN14-F1
#
_cell.length_a   1.000
_cell.length_b   1.000
_cell.length_c   1.000
_cell.angle_alpha   90.00
_cell.angle_beta   90.00
_cell.angle_gamma   90.00
#
_symmetry.space_group_name_H-M   'P 1'
#
loop_
_entity.id
_entity.type
_entity.pdbx_description
1 polymer ?
#
loop_
_entity_poly.entity_id
_entity_poly.type
_entity_poly.pdbx_seq_one_letter_code
_entity_poly.pdbx_strand_id
1 'polypeptide(L)'
;VELHGFQLHEVEPLVRGLEGNVSNPQAVIQEIVKWTGGQPFLTQKLCQLVVSSGCWDPPQPPLTSFDPPQPPLTSFDPPQPPLIRGEKEKAWIEKPLTRGEKEKEWIDKPLTRGEKEKKWIEKLVRSHFIDNWEATDEPEHLKTIRDRILCNEQRAAYLLELYQQVWQQGEVVANNSFEEGKLQLSGLVVKHRLGSSPVLKVYNPIYREVFNQDWINQELAHLRPYSEAFRAWVGSDCQDQSLLLRGKTLESAQAWAKGKNLSYQDQQFLAASEKKQIEEQIAQKQRDAELERERKDREAAQNRNLVLTEANRKAKRQMRFGLGVLILALLGASISGILAVILVLNANRQVDSAKIKLNQVKQEFQHVSELSRLAVRLDRAKKHSKAARARKQAALSFEIQDYELKQAMLLSNISIAYQQLEQLDQANKAVSESLKLLANSDKRNSLDYSIIFAQALTTKGRLLAAQGDTQKASYAYAKAFDTIQSLGRDLTRINPAIKVYFGEIVESVYQEFIGSLLDAKETGYNQQTLRKVRQVIESLHLTQLNNFREIVPLNPNLIEIDQIDSQAAVIYPIILDDRLEVILHLPGQPLHRYSPPLSPEEEVEETLSRFREVLPLLHRRLWFRFSPKVYEWLIKPAETELAKSSINTLVFVPNSTLRNIPMAALHDGEEYLVEKYAIAVTPALQILEPQPQKQRPLKTLIAGLSQSRQGYPPLPFVEVEVEKISSIIPSSVLLNQSFTSRALEKALNSSYFPVVHLASHGEFSSEDEKTFILAWDKKITAKEFDELLGSKEQEKFDPIELLVLSSCEGAQGNRTPFGLAGFPLRSRVGSIISPLWASNDKVTAVVMVRFYKEFTQRNVTKAEAVRRAQLSILKDPNYEHPYWWAPFVLIGDWR
;
A
#
# COMPACT_ATOMS: atom_id res chain seq x y z
N VAL A 1 12.25 -12.86 1.29
CA VAL A 1 13.18 -13.96 0.95
C VAL A 1 14.50 -13.31 0.58
N GLU A 2 15.61 -13.70 1.21
CA GLU A 2 16.94 -13.24 0.75
C GLU A 2 17.25 -13.97 -0.55
N LEU A 3 17.47 -13.22 -1.64
CA LEU A 3 17.85 -13.77 -2.94
C LEU A 3 19.38 -13.81 -2.98
N HIS A 4 19.96 -14.99 -2.77
CA HIS A 4 21.40 -15.22 -2.92
C HIS A 4 21.68 -15.77 -4.31
N GLY A 5 22.68 -15.21 -5.00
CA GLY A 5 23.24 -15.81 -6.22
C GLY A 5 24.05 -17.07 -5.89
N PHE A 6 24.42 -17.82 -6.94
CA PHE A 6 25.25 -19.01 -6.79
C PHE A 6 26.54 -18.72 -6.01
N GLN A 7 26.79 -19.53 -4.99
CA GLN A 7 28.04 -19.54 -4.24
C GLN A 7 29.10 -20.35 -4.99
N LEU A 8 30.39 -20.12 -4.70
CA LEU A 8 31.51 -20.79 -5.39
C LEU A 8 31.44 -22.32 -5.35
N HIS A 9 30.85 -22.91 -4.30
CA HIS A 9 30.66 -24.36 -4.20
C HIS A 9 29.45 -24.88 -5.00
N GLU A 10 28.47 -24.04 -5.31
CA GLU A 10 27.27 -24.40 -6.08
C GLU A 10 27.54 -24.37 -7.59
N VAL A 11 28.57 -23.64 -8.03
CA VAL A 11 29.01 -23.57 -9.44
C VAL A 11 30.06 -24.63 -9.81
N GLU A 12 30.39 -25.56 -8.91
CA GLU A 12 31.34 -26.65 -9.18
C GLU A 12 30.99 -27.48 -10.43
N PRO A 13 29.71 -27.76 -10.76
CA PRO A 13 29.36 -28.39 -12.02
C PRO A 13 29.72 -27.56 -13.27
N LEU A 14 29.73 -26.23 -13.17
CA LEU A 14 30.09 -25.34 -14.28
C LEU A 14 31.59 -25.36 -14.57
N VAL A 15 32.42 -25.62 -13.56
CA VAL A 15 33.88 -25.76 -13.71
C VAL A 15 34.23 -26.87 -14.70
N ARG A 16 33.54 -28.02 -14.58
CA ARG A 16 33.71 -29.15 -15.51
C ARG A 16 33.37 -28.79 -16.96
N GLY A 17 32.39 -27.90 -17.17
CA GLY A 17 32.03 -27.41 -18.50
C GLY A 17 33.09 -26.50 -19.14
N LEU A 18 34.00 -25.95 -18.34
CA LEU A 18 35.10 -25.09 -18.80
C LEU A 18 36.41 -25.87 -19.00
N GLU A 19 36.49 -27.12 -18.54
CA GLU A 19 37.64 -27.99 -18.78
C GLU A 19 37.90 -28.17 -20.29
N GLY A 20 39.15 -28.02 -20.70
CA GLY A 20 39.55 -28.09 -22.12
C GLY A 20 39.34 -26.79 -22.92
N ASN A 21 38.58 -25.82 -22.41
CA ASN A 21 38.37 -24.51 -23.06
C ASN A 21 39.28 -23.40 -22.50
N VAL A 22 39.72 -23.53 -21.25
CA VAL A 22 40.59 -22.55 -20.56
C VAL A 22 41.72 -23.25 -19.80
N SER A 23 42.81 -22.54 -19.52
CA SER A 23 43.98 -23.10 -18.83
C SER A 23 43.75 -23.31 -17.33
N ASN A 24 42.89 -22.48 -16.72
CA ASN A 24 42.46 -22.65 -15.33
C ASN A 24 40.95 -22.40 -15.17
N PRO A 25 40.12 -23.44 -15.36
CA PRO A 25 38.67 -23.38 -15.18
C PRO A 25 38.23 -22.78 -13.83
N GLN A 26 39.00 -23.04 -12.78
CA GLN A 26 38.70 -22.57 -11.42
C GLN A 26 38.90 -21.06 -11.27
N ALA A 27 40.00 -20.53 -11.80
CA ALA A 27 40.25 -19.09 -11.78
C ALA A 27 39.24 -18.33 -12.64
N VAL A 28 38.84 -18.91 -13.77
CA VAL A 28 37.82 -18.35 -14.66
C VAL A 28 36.46 -18.31 -14.00
N ILE A 29 35.98 -19.42 -13.39
CA ILE A 29 34.66 -19.41 -12.73
C ILE A 29 34.61 -18.42 -11.56
N GLN A 30 35.72 -18.28 -10.82
CA GLN A 30 35.82 -17.32 -9.72
C GLN A 30 35.67 -15.88 -10.23
N GLU A 31 36.33 -15.55 -11.35
CA GLU A 31 36.21 -14.22 -11.94
C GLU A 31 34.82 -14.00 -12.55
N ILE A 32 34.21 -15.02 -13.17
CA ILE A 32 32.83 -14.97 -13.65
C ILE A 32 31.86 -14.66 -12.50
N VAL A 33 31.89 -15.45 -11.43
CA VAL A 33 31.01 -15.25 -10.26
C VAL A 33 31.24 -13.89 -9.62
N LYS A 34 32.50 -13.42 -9.59
CA LYS A 34 32.84 -12.08 -9.09
C LYS A 34 32.17 -10.97 -9.91
N TRP A 35 32.13 -11.08 -11.24
CA TRP A 35 31.46 -10.09 -12.10
C TRP A 35 29.93 -10.20 -12.06
N THR A 36 29.39 -11.41 -11.98
CA THR A 36 27.93 -11.66 -12.06
C THR A 36 27.23 -11.64 -10.71
N GLY A 37 28.00 -11.64 -9.60
CA GLY A 37 27.47 -11.83 -8.25
C GLY A 37 26.79 -13.19 -8.05
N GLY A 38 27.14 -14.18 -8.88
CA GLY A 38 26.50 -15.50 -8.90
C GLY A 38 25.08 -15.50 -9.49
N GLN A 39 24.62 -14.41 -10.10
CA GLN A 39 23.28 -14.39 -10.69
C GLN A 39 23.17 -15.47 -11.80
N PRO A 40 22.15 -16.35 -11.76
CA PRO A 40 22.08 -17.50 -12.66
C PRO A 40 22.17 -17.15 -14.15
N PHE A 41 21.38 -16.18 -14.61
CA PHE A 41 21.34 -15.78 -16.01
C PHE A 41 22.68 -15.22 -16.52
N LEU A 42 23.25 -14.22 -15.84
CA LEU A 42 24.54 -13.64 -16.24
C LEU A 42 25.70 -14.64 -16.13
N THR A 43 25.68 -15.49 -15.09
CA THR A 43 26.71 -16.54 -14.90
C THR A 43 26.68 -17.52 -16.06
N GLN A 44 25.50 -17.98 -16.45
CA GLN A 44 25.33 -18.88 -17.60
C GLN A 44 25.77 -18.20 -18.91
N LYS A 45 25.34 -16.96 -19.16
CA LYS A 45 25.67 -16.22 -20.38
C LYS A 45 27.18 -15.98 -20.51
N LEU A 46 27.86 -15.60 -19.43
CA LEU A 46 29.30 -15.39 -19.45
C LEU A 46 30.09 -16.71 -19.59
N CYS A 47 29.62 -17.81 -18.99
CA CYS A 47 30.20 -19.14 -19.23
C CYS A 47 30.07 -19.56 -20.71
N GLN A 48 28.91 -19.32 -21.32
CA GLN A 48 28.70 -19.60 -22.75
C GLN A 48 29.62 -18.76 -23.64
N LEU A 49 29.79 -17.46 -23.32
CA LEU A 49 30.72 -16.59 -24.05
C LEU A 49 32.15 -17.10 -23.97
N VAL A 50 32.60 -17.53 -22.80
CA VAL A 50 33.93 -18.13 -22.60
C VAL A 50 34.13 -19.36 -23.47
N VAL A 51 33.16 -20.29 -23.51
CA VAL A 51 33.24 -21.50 -24.35
C VAL A 51 33.20 -21.15 -25.84
N SER A 52 32.35 -20.20 -26.25
CA SER A 52 32.18 -19.82 -27.66
C SER A 52 33.34 -19.00 -28.24
N SER A 53 34.12 -18.32 -27.39
CA SER A 53 35.19 -17.40 -27.80
C SER A 53 36.51 -18.09 -28.16
N GLY A 54 36.61 -19.43 -28.02
CA GLY A 54 37.45 -20.36 -28.80
C GLY A 54 38.98 -20.17 -28.90
N CYS A 55 39.57 -19.09 -28.39
CA CYS A 55 40.96 -18.73 -28.68
C CYS A 55 41.67 -18.21 -27.42
N TRP A 56 42.05 -19.11 -26.50
CA TRP A 56 43.18 -18.85 -25.60
C TRP A 56 44.43 -19.49 -26.21
N ASP A 57 45.31 -18.69 -26.82
CA ASP A 57 46.54 -19.17 -27.44
C ASP A 57 47.74 -18.85 -26.52
N PRO A 58 48.32 -19.82 -25.78
CA PRO A 58 49.52 -19.57 -24.99
C PRO A 58 50.79 -19.69 -25.86
N PRO A 59 51.72 -18.71 -25.85
CA PRO A 59 52.99 -18.87 -26.55
C PRO A 59 53.82 -20.01 -25.92
N GLN A 60 54.31 -20.92 -26.76
CA GLN A 60 55.15 -22.07 -26.39
C GLN A 60 56.54 -21.60 -25.88
N PRO A 61 57.08 -22.17 -24.78
CA PRO A 61 58.46 -21.94 -24.39
C PRO A 61 59.44 -22.74 -25.30
N PRO A 62 60.69 -22.30 -25.47
CA PRO A 62 61.66 -22.96 -26.33
C PRO A 62 62.15 -24.30 -25.74
N LEU A 63 62.26 -25.31 -26.60
CA LEU A 63 62.86 -26.62 -26.32
C LEU A 63 64.30 -26.48 -25.81
N THR A 64 64.56 -26.93 -24.58
CA THR A 64 65.90 -27.39 -24.18
C THR A 64 65.80 -28.66 -23.34
N SER A 65 66.63 -29.62 -23.71
CA SER A 65 66.80 -30.99 -23.23
C SER A 65 67.34 -31.07 -21.79
N PHE A 66 67.02 -32.15 -21.07
CA PHE A 66 67.95 -33.09 -20.42
C PHE A 66 67.16 -34.07 -19.50
N ASP A 67 67.16 -35.36 -19.84
CA ASP A 67 66.87 -36.52 -18.95
C ASP A 67 67.98 -36.65 -17.87
N PRO A 68 67.87 -37.42 -16.75
CA PRO A 68 67.23 -38.77 -16.59
C PRO A 68 66.69 -39.09 -15.16
N PRO A 69 66.49 -40.35 -14.67
CA PRO A 69 66.07 -41.62 -15.27
C PRO A 69 64.80 -42.23 -14.58
N GLN A 70 64.12 -43.19 -15.25
CA GLN A 70 63.32 -44.26 -14.61
C GLN A 70 64.20 -45.53 -14.49
N PRO A 71 64.00 -46.52 -13.55
CA PRO A 71 62.79 -47.37 -13.40
C PRO A 71 62.64 -48.00 -11.97
N PRO A 72 61.91 -49.11 -11.67
CA PRO A 72 61.03 -49.97 -12.50
C PRO A 72 59.66 -50.37 -11.91
N LEU A 73 58.86 -50.95 -12.81
CA LEU A 73 57.61 -51.70 -12.61
C LEU A 73 57.79 -52.98 -11.78
N THR A 74 56.79 -53.33 -10.95
CA THR A 74 55.98 -54.58 -11.01
C THR A 74 55.36 -54.95 -9.65
N SER A 75 54.03 -55.09 -9.61
CA SER A 75 53.31 -56.31 -9.20
C SER A 75 51.82 -56.00 -9.06
N PHE A 76 51.01 -56.81 -9.73
CA PHE A 76 49.57 -56.87 -9.54
C PHE A 76 49.28 -57.67 -8.28
N ASP A 77 48.38 -57.17 -7.41
CA ASP A 77 47.66 -58.01 -6.46
C ASP A 77 46.13 -57.82 -6.58
N PRO A 78 45.32 -58.89 -6.44
CA PRO A 78 43.87 -58.91 -6.66
C PRO A 78 43.05 -58.43 -5.43
N PRO A 79 41.71 -58.24 -5.54
CA PRO A 79 40.95 -57.41 -4.59
C PRO A 79 40.76 -58.10 -3.24
N GLN A 80 40.92 -57.33 -2.15
CA GLN A 80 40.68 -57.80 -0.80
C GLN A 80 39.18 -57.81 -0.43
N PRO A 81 38.70 -58.82 0.33
CA PRO A 81 37.33 -58.93 0.85
C PRO A 81 37.08 -58.04 2.09
N PRO A 82 35.81 -57.81 2.48
CA PRO A 82 35.45 -56.75 3.43
C PRO A 82 35.88 -57.01 4.88
N LEU A 83 36.32 -55.93 5.53
CA LEU A 83 36.89 -55.87 6.88
C LEU A 83 35.86 -56.22 7.98
N ILE A 84 36.33 -56.96 8.99
CA ILE A 84 35.57 -57.37 10.19
C ILE A 84 35.57 -56.25 11.25
N ARG A 85 34.49 -56.22 12.03
CA ARG A 85 34.14 -55.25 13.07
C ARG A 85 35.18 -55.22 14.22
N GLY A 86 36.25 -54.46 14.01
CA GLY A 86 37.30 -54.18 15.00
C GLY A 86 38.32 -53.13 14.52
N GLU A 87 38.46 -52.93 13.20
CA GLU A 87 39.37 -51.92 12.63
C GLU A 87 38.70 -50.58 12.31
N LYS A 88 37.37 -50.46 12.49
CA LYS A 88 36.63 -49.19 12.31
C LYS A 88 36.86 -48.16 13.42
N GLU A 89 37.51 -48.52 14.54
CA GLU A 89 37.72 -47.61 15.68
C GLU A 89 39.14 -47.06 15.81
N LYS A 90 40.08 -47.43 14.93
CA LYS A 90 41.45 -46.84 14.91
C LYS A 90 41.69 -45.82 13.79
N ALA A 91 40.71 -45.56 12.91
CA ALA A 91 40.76 -44.48 11.91
C ALA A 91 40.28 -43.11 12.45
N TRP A 92 40.06 -42.98 13.76
CA TRP A 92 39.48 -41.80 14.41
C TRP A 92 40.47 -41.00 15.27
N ILE A 93 41.76 -40.96 14.91
CA ILE A 93 42.72 -40.02 15.49
C ILE A 93 43.59 -39.39 14.39
N GLU A 94 42.94 -38.76 13.41
CA GLU A 94 43.49 -37.58 12.75
C GLU A 94 42.43 -36.48 12.82
N LYS A 95 42.82 -35.35 13.39
CA LYS A 95 41.91 -34.22 13.64
C LYS A 95 41.47 -33.66 12.28
N PRO A 96 40.17 -33.55 11.97
CA PRO A 96 39.74 -32.94 10.72
C PRO A 96 40.22 -31.48 10.68
N LEU A 97 40.86 -31.07 9.57
CA LEU A 97 41.23 -29.67 9.33
C LEU A 97 40.03 -28.76 9.57
N THR A 98 40.22 -27.71 10.37
CA THR A 98 39.17 -26.74 10.66
C THR A 98 38.81 -25.93 9.41
N ARG A 99 37.62 -25.33 9.41
CA ARG A 99 37.07 -24.52 8.31
C ARG A 99 38.05 -23.48 7.77
N GLY A 100 38.85 -22.85 8.65
CA GLY A 100 39.85 -21.85 8.24
C GLY A 100 41.17 -22.44 7.71
N GLU A 101 41.51 -23.69 8.05
CA GLU A 101 42.74 -24.33 7.58
C GLU A 101 42.58 -24.90 6.16
N LYS A 102 41.39 -25.42 5.82
CA LYS A 102 41.05 -25.79 4.44
C LYS A 102 41.01 -24.59 3.49
N GLU A 103 40.61 -23.43 3.99
CA GLU A 103 40.58 -22.17 3.24
C GLU A 103 42.00 -21.65 2.99
N LYS A 104 42.91 -21.81 3.96
CA LYS A 104 44.32 -21.41 3.86
C LYS A 104 45.12 -22.25 2.87
N GLU A 105 44.90 -23.57 2.86
CA GLU A 105 45.53 -24.48 1.89
C GLU A 105 45.05 -24.24 0.44
N TRP A 106 43.88 -23.61 0.27
CA TRP A 106 43.32 -23.18 -1.01
C TRP A 106 43.90 -21.86 -1.52
N ILE A 107 44.30 -20.96 -0.63
CA ILE A 107 44.77 -19.60 -0.96
C ILE A 107 46.24 -19.58 -1.41
N ASP A 108 47.07 -20.53 -0.94
CA ASP A 108 48.53 -20.48 -1.10
C ASP A 108 49.11 -21.21 -2.34
N LYS A 109 48.29 -21.60 -3.33
CA LYS A 109 48.80 -22.12 -4.62
C LYS A 109 49.21 -20.96 -5.56
N PRO A 110 50.49 -20.87 -6.01
CA PRO A 110 50.94 -19.75 -6.83
C PRO A 110 50.34 -19.83 -8.26
N LEU A 111 49.58 -18.80 -8.63
CA LEU A 111 48.77 -18.72 -9.85
C LEU A 111 49.32 -17.69 -10.86
N THR A 112 50.44 -17.98 -11.52
CA THR A 112 51.01 -17.07 -12.56
C THR A 112 50.27 -17.11 -13.90
N ARG A 113 49.41 -18.13 -14.15
CA ARG A 113 48.56 -18.22 -15.36
C ARG A 113 47.18 -17.56 -15.22
N GLY A 114 46.61 -17.52 -14.01
CA GLY A 114 45.23 -17.06 -13.79
C GLY A 114 45.02 -15.54 -13.99
N GLU A 115 46.05 -14.71 -13.82
CA GLU A 115 45.91 -13.25 -13.99
C GLU A 115 45.60 -12.83 -15.43
N LYS A 116 46.15 -13.54 -16.42
CA LYS A 116 45.87 -13.25 -17.82
C LYS A 116 44.42 -13.63 -18.17
N GLU A 117 43.90 -14.73 -17.61
CA GLU A 117 42.51 -15.17 -17.84
C GLU A 117 41.52 -14.19 -17.19
N LYS A 118 41.84 -13.67 -16.00
CA LYS A 118 41.04 -12.61 -15.36
C LYS A 118 40.91 -11.37 -16.24
N LYS A 119 42.01 -10.91 -16.85
CA LYS A 119 42.00 -9.78 -17.80
C LYS A 119 41.18 -10.07 -19.05
N TRP A 120 41.22 -11.30 -19.53
CA TRP A 120 40.42 -11.73 -20.68
C TRP A 120 38.92 -11.75 -20.35
N ILE A 121 38.52 -12.28 -19.18
CA ILE A 121 37.14 -12.23 -18.70
C ILE A 121 36.66 -10.78 -18.55
N GLU A 122 37.47 -9.90 -17.96
CA GLU A 122 37.14 -8.47 -17.89
C GLU A 122 36.88 -7.87 -19.28
N LYS A 123 37.72 -8.20 -20.28
CA LYS A 123 37.53 -7.74 -21.66
C LYS A 123 36.21 -8.23 -22.26
N LEU A 124 35.87 -9.51 -22.05
CA LEU A 124 34.60 -10.07 -22.50
C LEU A 124 33.40 -9.40 -21.81
N VAL A 125 33.50 -9.13 -20.51
CA VAL A 125 32.46 -8.43 -19.76
C VAL A 125 32.26 -7.03 -20.32
N ARG A 126 33.34 -6.27 -20.55
CA ARG A 126 33.25 -4.92 -21.12
C ARG A 126 32.60 -4.92 -22.50
N SER A 127 33.04 -5.79 -23.41
CA SER A 127 32.56 -5.81 -24.79
C SER A 127 31.13 -6.31 -24.96
N HIS A 128 30.65 -7.23 -24.09
CA HIS A 128 29.34 -7.86 -24.24
C HIS A 128 28.28 -7.38 -23.24
N PHE A 129 28.67 -6.69 -22.17
CA PHE A 129 27.74 -6.30 -21.11
C PHE A 129 27.83 -4.82 -20.70
N ILE A 130 28.90 -4.08 -21.02
CA ILE A 130 29.09 -2.70 -20.52
C ILE A 130 29.11 -1.68 -21.67
N ASP A 131 30.09 -1.74 -22.57
CA ASP A 131 30.42 -0.62 -23.46
C ASP A 131 29.32 -0.29 -24.49
N ASN A 132 28.53 -1.28 -24.91
CA ASN A 132 27.39 -1.10 -25.82
C ASN A 132 26.25 -2.06 -25.45
N TRP A 133 25.92 -2.07 -24.15
CA TRP A 133 25.00 -3.05 -23.58
C TRP A 133 23.60 -3.00 -24.22
N GLU A 134 23.09 -1.83 -24.60
CA GLU A 134 21.76 -1.69 -25.22
C GLU A 134 21.68 -2.41 -26.58
N ALA A 135 22.77 -2.46 -27.34
CA ALA A 135 22.80 -3.16 -28.62
C ALA A 135 23.14 -4.66 -28.49
N THR A 136 23.71 -5.09 -27.35
CA THR A 136 24.27 -6.44 -27.16
C THR A 136 23.49 -7.30 -26.16
N ASP A 137 22.45 -6.74 -25.54
CA ASP A 137 21.57 -7.42 -24.57
C ASP A 137 20.57 -8.38 -25.24
N GLU A 138 21.08 -9.44 -25.87
CA GLU A 138 20.29 -10.56 -26.39
C GLU A 138 20.72 -11.91 -25.74
N PRO A 139 19.78 -12.71 -25.20
CA PRO A 139 18.39 -12.35 -24.91
C PRO A 139 18.31 -11.22 -23.86
N GLU A 140 17.21 -10.47 -23.89
CA GLU A 140 17.04 -9.25 -23.08
C GLU A 140 17.05 -9.54 -21.58
N HIS A 141 17.82 -8.75 -20.86
CA HIS A 141 17.93 -8.84 -19.41
C HIS A 141 18.19 -7.46 -18.81
N LEU A 142 19.26 -6.78 -19.24
CA LEU A 142 19.56 -5.41 -18.83
C LEU A 142 18.45 -4.44 -19.29
N LYS A 143 17.91 -4.62 -20.50
CA LYS A 143 16.75 -3.86 -21.00
C LYS A 143 15.52 -4.11 -20.15
N THR A 144 15.26 -5.35 -19.75
CA THR A 144 14.14 -5.68 -18.85
C THR A 144 14.28 -4.98 -17.50
N ILE A 145 15.49 -4.89 -16.94
CA ILE A 145 15.75 -4.17 -15.68
C ILE A 145 15.50 -2.68 -15.87
N ARG A 146 16.07 -2.08 -16.94
CA ARG A 146 15.84 -0.67 -17.32
C ARG A 146 14.33 -0.39 -17.43
N ASP A 147 13.63 -1.18 -18.24
CA ASP A 147 12.23 -0.98 -18.53
C ASP A 147 11.37 -1.15 -17.27
N ARG A 148 11.72 -2.05 -16.34
CA ARG A 148 11.04 -2.17 -15.04
C ARG A 148 11.22 -0.95 -14.14
N ILE A 149 12.40 -0.32 -14.18
CA ILE A 149 12.69 0.90 -13.41
C ILE A 149 11.96 2.10 -14.03
N LEU A 150 11.93 2.18 -15.36
CA LEU A 150 11.36 3.31 -16.11
C LEU A 150 9.87 3.14 -16.46
N CYS A 151 9.26 1.98 -16.21
CA CYS A 151 7.88 1.61 -16.60
C CYS A 151 6.82 2.64 -16.21
N ASN A 152 7.03 3.36 -15.11
CA ASN A 152 6.14 4.41 -14.66
C ASN A 152 6.92 5.71 -14.49
N GLU A 153 6.80 6.64 -15.44
CA GLU A 153 7.48 7.95 -15.40
C GLU A 153 7.30 8.68 -14.06
N GLN A 154 6.11 8.61 -13.46
CA GLN A 154 5.82 9.29 -12.19
C GLN A 154 6.62 8.70 -11.03
N ARG A 155 7.02 7.43 -11.11
CA ARG A 155 7.75 6.71 -10.05
C ARG A 155 9.21 6.45 -10.37
N ALA A 156 9.57 6.46 -11.65
CA ALA A 156 10.92 6.20 -12.14
C ALA A 156 11.94 7.12 -11.47
N ALA A 157 11.58 8.40 -11.27
CA ALA A 157 12.46 9.36 -10.58
C ALA A 157 12.85 8.89 -9.17
N TYR A 158 11.89 8.39 -8.38
CA TYR A 158 12.14 7.89 -7.02
C TYR A 158 12.97 6.61 -7.00
N LEU A 159 12.70 5.69 -7.92
CA LEU A 159 13.46 4.45 -8.01
C LEU A 159 14.92 4.73 -8.39
N LEU A 160 15.14 5.69 -9.30
CA LEU A 160 16.46 6.14 -9.69
C LEU A 160 17.17 6.91 -8.56
N GLU A 161 16.46 7.71 -7.77
CA GLU A 161 17.02 8.39 -6.58
C GLU A 161 17.43 7.41 -5.48
N LEU A 162 16.55 6.46 -5.15
CA LEU A 162 16.86 5.39 -4.19
C LEU A 162 18.05 4.56 -4.68
N TYR A 163 18.06 4.21 -5.97
CA TYR A 163 19.18 3.50 -6.56
C TYR A 163 20.47 4.32 -6.54
N GLN A 164 20.40 5.64 -6.79
CA GLN A 164 21.55 6.54 -6.69
C GLN A 164 22.15 6.54 -5.27
N GLN A 165 21.32 6.54 -4.24
CA GLN A 165 21.78 6.43 -2.85
C GLN A 165 22.50 5.11 -2.60
N VAL A 166 21.92 4.00 -3.04
CA VAL A 166 22.54 2.66 -2.95
C VAL A 166 23.87 2.61 -3.72
N TRP A 167 23.92 3.22 -4.90
CA TRP A 167 25.12 3.26 -5.74
C TRP A 167 26.25 4.07 -5.08
N GLN A 168 25.95 5.26 -4.55
CA GLN A 168 26.93 6.15 -3.91
C GLN A 168 27.44 5.64 -2.57
N GLN A 169 26.54 5.16 -1.71
CA GLN A 169 26.88 4.71 -0.35
C GLN A 169 27.35 3.25 -0.31
N GLY A 170 27.13 2.50 -1.39
CA GLY A 170 27.41 1.07 -1.49
C GLY A 170 26.33 0.22 -0.82
N GLU A 171 25.97 0.56 0.43
CA GLU A 171 24.94 -0.12 1.22
C GLU A 171 24.04 0.89 1.95
N VAL A 172 22.72 0.68 1.89
CA VAL A 172 21.72 1.57 2.52
C VAL A 172 20.78 0.75 3.40
N VAL A 173 20.44 1.22 4.60
CA VAL A 173 19.53 0.51 5.51
C VAL A 173 18.13 0.38 4.89
N ALA A 174 17.63 -0.85 4.80
CA ALA A 174 16.34 -1.15 4.21
C ALA A 174 15.20 -0.76 5.17
N ASN A 175 14.28 0.07 4.68
CA ASN A 175 13.11 0.57 5.40
C ASN A 175 11.78 -0.12 5.00
N ASN A 176 11.82 -1.08 4.08
CA ASN A 176 10.67 -1.83 3.53
C ASN A 176 9.61 -0.95 2.87
N SER A 177 9.99 0.21 2.34
CA SER A 177 9.08 1.02 1.52
C SER A 177 8.65 0.30 0.24
N PHE A 178 7.56 0.78 -0.34
CA PHE A 178 7.05 0.26 -1.60
C PHE A 178 8.08 0.40 -2.74
N GLU A 179 8.81 1.52 -2.75
CA GLU A 179 9.87 1.85 -3.69
C GLU A 179 11.05 0.87 -3.57
N GLU A 180 11.45 0.52 -2.34
CA GLU A 180 12.45 -0.53 -2.10
C GLU A 180 12.00 -1.88 -2.66
N GLY A 181 10.74 -2.26 -2.42
CA GLY A 181 10.18 -3.49 -2.95
C GLY A 181 10.21 -3.52 -4.48
N LYS A 182 9.88 -2.40 -5.14
CA LYS A 182 9.95 -2.28 -6.60
C LYS A 182 11.38 -2.31 -7.13
N LEU A 183 12.32 -1.66 -6.45
CA LEU A 183 13.74 -1.68 -6.84
C LEU A 183 14.35 -3.08 -6.65
N GLN A 184 13.91 -3.84 -5.65
CA GLN A 184 14.29 -5.25 -5.50
C GLN A 184 13.66 -6.13 -6.60
N LEU A 185 12.37 -5.93 -6.91
CA LEU A 185 11.67 -6.68 -7.95
C LEU A 185 12.19 -6.38 -9.38
N SER A 186 12.84 -5.24 -9.59
CA SER A 186 13.55 -5.00 -10.87
C SER A 186 14.73 -5.95 -11.03
N GLY A 187 15.28 -6.47 -9.92
CA GLY A 187 16.47 -7.31 -9.89
C GLY A 187 17.78 -6.52 -9.83
N LEU A 188 17.73 -5.18 -9.80
CA LEU A 188 18.92 -4.33 -9.79
C LEU A 188 19.65 -4.33 -8.43
N VAL A 189 18.88 -4.40 -7.34
CA VAL A 189 19.42 -4.44 -5.97
C VAL A 189 18.98 -5.71 -5.25
N VAL A 190 19.77 -6.11 -4.26
CA VAL A 190 19.47 -7.22 -3.35
C VAL A 190 19.46 -6.74 -1.91
N LYS A 191 18.65 -7.42 -1.10
CA LYS A 191 18.54 -7.18 0.33
C LYS A 191 19.29 -8.26 1.09
N HIS A 192 20.22 -7.86 1.95
CA HIS A 192 20.99 -8.77 2.81
C HIS A 192 21.11 -8.21 4.24
N ARG A 193 21.64 -8.99 5.17
CA ARG A 193 21.84 -8.55 6.56
C ARG A 193 23.26 -8.05 6.79
N LEU A 194 23.37 -6.83 7.33
CA LEU A 194 24.61 -6.31 7.92
C LEU A 194 24.39 -6.20 9.44
N GLY A 195 24.90 -7.19 10.18
CA GLY A 195 24.58 -7.33 11.60
C GLY A 195 23.10 -7.64 11.85
N SER A 196 22.43 -6.84 12.69
CA SER A 196 20.99 -6.96 12.97
C SER A 196 20.08 -6.21 11.98
N SER A 197 20.66 -5.37 11.11
CA SER A 197 19.90 -4.48 10.24
C SER A 197 19.88 -5.01 8.80
N PRO A 198 18.72 -5.03 8.13
CA PRO A 198 18.67 -5.32 6.71
C PRO A 198 19.21 -4.12 5.91
N VAL A 199 20.02 -4.38 4.88
CA VAL A 199 20.58 -3.36 3.98
C VAL A 199 20.35 -3.74 2.51
N LEU A 200 20.26 -2.73 1.66
CA LEU A 200 20.19 -2.80 0.21
C LEU A 200 21.57 -2.58 -0.42
N LYS A 201 21.89 -3.37 -1.45
CA LYS A 201 23.12 -3.27 -2.23
C LYS A 201 22.85 -3.55 -3.70
N VAL A 202 23.59 -2.91 -4.61
CA VAL A 202 23.57 -3.27 -6.04
C VAL A 202 23.93 -4.75 -6.20
N TYR A 203 23.14 -5.52 -6.96
CA TYR A 203 23.29 -6.98 -7.01
C TYR A 203 24.72 -7.40 -7.41
N ASN A 204 25.25 -6.86 -8.51
CA ASN A 204 26.56 -7.27 -9.04
C ASN A 204 27.32 -6.10 -9.71
N PRO A 205 28.64 -6.28 -9.95
CA PRO A 205 29.46 -5.28 -10.63
C PRO A 205 28.99 -4.89 -12.04
N ILE A 206 28.50 -5.84 -12.84
CA ILE A 206 28.00 -5.53 -14.21
C ILE A 206 26.88 -4.48 -14.13
N TYR A 207 25.91 -4.67 -13.23
CA TYR A 207 24.83 -3.70 -13.04
C TYR A 207 25.31 -2.34 -12.57
N ARG A 208 26.31 -2.31 -11.68
CA ARG A 208 26.88 -1.07 -11.16
C ARG A 208 27.57 -0.24 -12.26
N GLU A 209 28.21 -0.90 -13.22
CA GLU A 209 28.89 -0.29 -14.37
C GLU A 209 27.91 0.14 -15.46
N VAL A 210 26.87 -0.66 -15.72
CA VAL A 210 25.82 -0.37 -16.72
C VAL A 210 24.90 0.76 -16.25
N PHE A 211 24.29 0.59 -15.08
CA PHE A 211 23.43 1.59 -14.45
C PHE A 211 24.28 2.46 -13.54
N ASN A 212 25.23 3.18 -14.14
CA ASN A 212 26.18 4.03 -13.43
C ASN A 212 25.61 5.44 -13.16
N GLN A 213 26.41 6.28 -12.49
CA GLN A 213 26.03 7.64 -12.13
C GLN A 213 25.64 8.50 -13.34
N ASP A 214 26.29 8.33 -14.49
CA ASP A 214 25.99 9.10 -15.71
C ASP A 214 24.65 8.69 -16.30
N TRP A 215 24.38 7.39 -16.39
CA TRP A 215 23.08 6.87 -16.83
C TRP A 215 21.95 7.36 -15.92
N ILE A 216 22.11 7.25 -14.59
CA ILE A 216 21.13 7.76 -13.61
C ILE A 216 20.86 9.25 -13.84
N ASN A 217 21.91 10.05 -14.04
CA ASN A 217 21.76 11.49 -14.25
C ASN A 217 21.04 11.82 -15.56
N GLN A 218 21.32 11.10 -16.64
CA GLN A 218 20.64 11.28 -17.92
C GLN A 218 19.15 10.95 -17.81
N GLU A 219 18.80 9.80 -17.23
CA GLU A 219 17.40 9.41 -17.03
C GLU A 219 16.66 10.37 -16.10
N LEU A 220 17.27 10.80 -14.99
CA LEU A 220 16.68 11.79 -14.09
C LEU A 220 16.48 13.16 -14.77
N ALA A 221 17.35 13.55 -15.70
CA ALA A 221 17.18 14.77 -16.49
C ALA A 221 16.03 14.66 -17.49
N HIS A 222 15.83 13.48 -18.09
CA HIS A 222 14.66 13.21 -18.94
C HIS A 222 13.35 13.21 -18.14
N LEU A 223 13.40 12.70 -16.90
CA LEU A 223 12.22 12.56 -16.06
C LEU A 223 11.75 13.85 -15.40
N ARG A 224 12.61 14.85 -15.16
CA ARG A 224 12.17 16.18 -14.69
C ARG A 224 13.14 17.31 -15.09
N PRO A 225 12.65 18.46 -15.59
CA PRO A 225 13.49 19.57 -16.04
C PRO A 225 14.33 20.26 -14.94
N TYR A 226 14.03 20.00 -13.67
CA TYR A 226 14.62 20.68 -12.50
C TYR A 226 15.37 19.72 -11.56
N SER A 227 15.76 18.54 -12.04
CA SER A 227 16.34 17.47 -11.21
C SER A 227 17.64 17.85 -10.49
N GLU A 228 18.50 18.61 -11.15
CA GLU A 228 19.79 19.02 -10.59
C GLU A 228 19.61 20.00 -9.42
N ALA A 229 18.85 21.09 -9.65
CA ALA A 229 18.54 22.09 -8.64
C ALA A 229 17.78 21.49 -7.45
N PHE A 230 16.82 20.60 -7.72
CA PHE A 230 16.08 19.86 -6.70
C PHE A 230 17.01 19.02 -5.82
N ARG A 231 17.90 18.21 -6.41
CA ARG A 231 18.80 17.33 -5.65
C ARG A 231 19.77 18.12 -4.80
N ALA A 232 20.35 19.18 -5.36
CA ALA A 232 21.25 20.06 -4.60
C ALA A 232 20.49 20.70 -3.43
N TRP A 233 19.24 21.12 -3.63
CA TRP A 233 18.42 21.69 -2.57
C TRP A 233 18.07 20.68 -1.48
N VAL A 234 17.66 19.46 -1.84
CA VAL A 234 17.40 18.39 -0.88
C VAL A 234 18.68 18.02 -0.12
N GLY A 235 19.83 17.95 -0.80
CA GLY A 235 21.14 17.71 -0.20
C GLY A 235 21.59 18.79 0.78
N SER A 236 21.01 19.99 0.69
CA SER A 236 21.21 21.09 1.65
C SER A 236 20.28 21.04 2.87
N ASP A 237 19.63 19.90 3.13
CA ASP A 237 18.52 19.77 4.09
C ASP A 237 17.39 20.78 3.83
N CYS A 238 17.14 21.06 2.54
CA CYS A 238 16.14 22.01 2.07
C CYS A 238 16.36 23.46 2.56
N GLN A 239 17.60 23.85 2.89
CA GLN A 239 17.92 25.18 3.46
C GLN A 239 18.43 26.20 2.43
N ASP A 240 19.16 25.76 1.40
CA ASP A 240 19.83 26.69 0.49
C ASP A 240 18.86 27.29 -0.55
N GLN A 241 18.45 28.53 -0.31
CA GLN A 241 17.50 29.24 -1.18
C GLN A 241 18.09 29.62 -2.55
N SER A 242 19.41 29.58 -2.73
CA SER A 242 20.04 29.92 -4.02
C SER A 242 19.73 28.89 -5.10
N LEU A 243 19.38 27.67 -4.70
CA LEU A 243 19.08 26.53 -5.57
C LEU A 243 17.61 26.52 -6.05
N LEU A 244 16.80 27.49 -5.63
CA LEU A 244 15.38 27.54 -5.93
C LEU A 244 15.06 28.13 -7.32
N LEU A 245 13.99 27.58 -7.92
CA LEU A 245 13.32 27.96 -9.17
C LEU A 245 13.08 29.48 -9.33
N ARG A 246 13.51 30.14 -10.42
CA ARG A 246 13.08 31.51 -10.76
C ARG A 246 12.67 31.69 -12.22
N GLY A 247 11.83 32.70 -12.47
CA GLY A 247 11.42 33.15 -13.80
C GLY A 247 10.89 32.01 -14.68
N LYS A 248 11.33 31.98 -15.94
CA LYS A 248 10.89 30.98 -16.93
C LYS A 248 11.18 29.55 -16.50
N THR A 249 12.27 29.29 -15.78
CA THR A 249 12.62 27.94 -15.31
C THR A 249 11.59 27.42 -14.32
N LEU A 250 11.11 28.27 -13.40
CA LEU A 250 10.02 27.94 -12.49
C LEU A 250 8.70 27.75 -13.25
N GLU A 251 8.37 28.63 -14.19
CA GLU A 251 7.14 28.52 -15.00
C GLU A 251 7.12 27.21 -15.80
N SER A 252 8.23 26.83 -16.44
CA SER A 252 8.37 25.56 -17.16
C SER A 252 8.28 24.36 -16.21
N ALA A 253 8.90 24.44 -15.03
CA ALA A 253 8.81 23.40 -14.00
C ALA A 253 7.38 23.19 -13.49
N GLN A 254 6.64 24.28 -13.23
CA GLN A 254 5.24 24.25 -12.82
C GLN A 254 4.31 23.76 -13.94
N ALA A 255 4.57 24.16 -15.18
CA ALA A 255 3.82 23.67 -16.34
C ALA A 255 4.01 22.15 -16.53
N TRP A 256 5.26 21.67 -16.40
CA TRP A 256 5.57 20.24 -16.44
C TRP A 256 4.94 19.46 -15.29
N ALA A 257 4.91 20.05 -14.08
CA ALA A 257 4.32 19.46 -12.89
C ALA A 257 2.80 19.24 -12.99
N LYS A 258 2.11 19.98 -13.85
CA LYS A 258 0.64 19.97 -13.92
C LYS A 258 0.11 18.60 -14.35
N GLY A 259 -0.69 17.97 -13.48
CA GLY A 259 -1.28 16.64 -13.73
C GLY A 259 -0.32 15.46 -13.51
N LYS A 260 0.90 15.72 -13.00
CA LYS A 260 1.84 14.68 -12.57
C LYS A 260 1.68 14.41 -11.06
N ASN A 261 1.80 13.16 -10.66
CA ASN A 261 1.76 12.75 -9.24
C ASN A 261 3.16 12.91 -8.62
N LEU A 262 3.48 14.12 -8.17
CA LEU A 262 4.80 14.50 -7.67
C LEU A 262 5.05 14.07 -6.22
N SER A 263 6.32 13.96 -5.84
CA SER A 263 6.69 13.67 -4.46
C SER A 263 6.37 14.83 -3.55
N TYR A 264 6.22 14.50 -2.27
CA TYR A 264 6.20 15.51 -1.22
C TYR A 264 7.38 16.49 -1.35
N GLN A 265 8.60 15.99 -1.60
CA GLN A 265 9.79 16.84 -1.70
C GLN A 265 9.76 17.70 -2.97
N ASP A 266 9.31 17.16 -4.11
CA ASP A 266 9.17 17.91 -5.37
C ASP A 266 8.15 19.04 -5.19
N GLN A 267 7.01 18.75 -4.57
CA GLN A 267 6.00 19.77 -4.26
C GLN A 267 6.56 20.83 -3.30
N GLN A 268 7.34 20.42 -2.29
CA GLN A 268 7.99 21.34 -1.37
C GLN A 268 9.02 22.24 -2.07
N PHE A 269 9.81 21.71 -2.99
CA PHE A 269 10.80 22.45 -3.77
C PHE A 269 10.13 23.48 -4.69
N LEU A 270 9.08 23.08 -5.41
CA LEU A 270 8.32 23.98 -6.27
C LEU A 270 7.62 25.08 -5.46
N ALA A 271 7.05 24.75 -4.30
CA ALA A 271 6.42 25.73 -3.41
C ALA A 271 7.45 26.71 -2.80
N ALA A 272 8.62 26.21 -2.38
CA ALA A 272 9.73 27.05 -1.92
C ALA A 272 10.20 28.00 -3.03
N SER A 273 10.28 27.49 -4.26
CA SER A 273 10.65 28.26 -5.44
C SER A 273 9.64 29.35 -5.78
N GLU A 274 8.34 29.04 -5.76
CA GLU A 274 7.26 30.01 -5.94
C GLU A 274 7.28 31.09 -4.86
N LYS A 275 7.39 30.69 -3.58
CA LYS A 275 7.49 31.62 -2.46
C LYS A 275 8.58 32.65 -2.71
N LYS A 276 9.78 32.19 -3.05
CA LYS A 276 10.95 33.05 -3.19
C LYS A 276 10.91 33.90 -4.47
N GLN A 277 10.30 33.40 -5.55
CA GLN A 277 9.94 34.21 -6.73
C GLN A 277 8.99 35.36 -6.35
N ILE A 278 7.95 35.09 -5.55
CA ILE A 278 6.99 36.12 -5.09
C ILE A 278 7.70 37.15 -4.18
N GLU A 279 8.58 36.70 -3.27
CA GLU A 279 9.37 37.60 -2.42
C GLU A 279 10.21 38.57 -3.23
N GLU A 280 10.92 38.07 -4.24
CA GLU A 280 11.76 38.88 -5.12
C GLU A 280 10.91 39.83 -5.99
N GLN A 281 9.76 39.38 -6.50
CA GLN A 281 8.82 40.24 -7.23
C GLN A 281 8.25 41.37 -6.39
N ILE A 282 7.91 41.11 -5.11
CA ILE A 282 7.44 42.14 -4.19
C ILE A 282 8.56 43.14 -3.90
N ALA A 283 9.76 42.65 -3.59
CA ALA A 283 10.91 43.51 -3.34
C ALA A 283 11.23 44.39 -4.57
N GLN A 284 11.10 43.83 -5.79
CA GLN A 284 11.27 44.58 -7.02
C GLN A 284 10.18 45.64 -7.20
N LYS A 285 8.91 45.28 -7.07
CA LYS A 285 7.79 46.24 -7.17
C LYS A 285 7.89 47.37 -6.13
N GLN A 286 8.39 47.06 -4.93
CA GLN A 286 8.62 48.07 -3.89
C GLN A 286 9.73 49.04 -4.29
N ARG A 287 10.87 48.54 -4.79
CA ARG A 287 11.95 49.37 -5.32
C ARG A 287 11.49 50.23 -6.50
N ASP A 288 10.74 49.65 -7.44
CA ASP A 288 10.23 50.39 -8.59
C ASP A 288 9.24 51.48 -8.16
N ALA A 289 8.37 51.20 -7.18
CA ALA A 289 7.46 52.19 -6.61
C ALA A 289 8.20 53.30 -5.85
N GLU A 290 9.30 52.99 -5.18
CA GLU A 290 10.16 53.96 -4.49
C GLU A 290 10.92 54.84 -5.48
N LEU A 291 11.53 54.26 -6.51
CA LEU A 291 12.17 54.97 -7.63
C LEU A 291 11.17 55.88 -8.36
N GLU A 292 9.95 55.42 -8.59
CA GLU A 292 8.90 56.22 -9.23
C GLU A 292 8.43 57.38 -8.33
N ARG A 293 8.35 57.16 -7.00
CA ARG A 293 8.10 58.24 -6.03
C ARG A 293 9.22 59.27 -6.08
N GLU A 294 10.49 58.85 -6.02
CA GLU A 294 11.63 59.75 -6.12
C GLU A 294 11.64 60.51 -7.44
N ARG A 295 11.35 59.84 -8.57
CA ARG A 295 11.27 60.49 -9.89
C ARG A 295 10.19 61.56 -9.90
N LYS A 296 8.99 61.26 -9.41
CA LYS A 296 7.89 62.23 -9.36
C LYS A 296 8.13 63.36 -8.37
N ASP A 297 8.79 63.10 -7.25
CA ASP A 297 9.19 64.14 -6.31
C ASP A 297 10.24 65.07 -6.93
N ARG A 298 11.19 64.53 -7.69
CA ARG A 298 12.15 65.31 -8.48
C ARG A 298 11.45 66.12 -9.58
N GLU A 299 10.53 65.53 -10.34
CA GLU A 299 9.74 66.22 -11.36
C GLU A 299 8.86 67.33 -10.74
N ALA A 300 8.23 67.07 -9.59
CA ALA A 300 7.44 68.05 -8.86
C ALA A 300 8.32 69.19 -8.32
N ALA A 301 9.52 68.88 -7.80
CA ALA A 301 10.48 69.88 -7.36
C ALA A 301 11.03 70.71 -8.54
N GLN A 302 11.35 70.07 -9.67
CA GLN A 302 11.76 70.74 -10.89
C GLN A 302 10.65 71.63 -11.45
N ASN A 303 9.41 71.14 -11.52
CA ASN A 303 8.25 71.93 -11.94
C ASN A 303 7.97 73.08 -10.97
N ARG A 304 8.06 72.89 -9.65
CA ARG A 304 7.97 73.99 -8.67
C ARG A 304 9.04 75.04 -8.92
N ASN A 305 10.28 74.63 -9.18
CA ASN A 305 11.37 75.55 -9.50
C ASN A 305 11.15 76.25 -10.84
N LEU A 306 10.66 75.57 -11.87
CA LEU A 306 10.36 76.15 -13.18
C LEU A 306 9.20 77.15 -13.08
N VAL A 307 8.14 76.81 -12.35
CA VAL A 307 7.00 77.69 -12.06
C VAL A 307 7.43 78.89 -11.21
N LEU A 308 8.28 78.71 -10.20
CA LEU A 308 8.85 79.81 -9.42
C LEU A 308 9.73 80.72 -10.29
N THR A 309 10.51 80.15 -11.21
CA THR A 309 11.40 80.88 -12.12
C THR A 309 10.60 81.64 -13.19
N GLU A 310 9.56 81.01 -13.75
CA GLU A 310 8.62 81.64 -14.65
C GLU A 310 7.77 82.70 -13.95
N ALA A 311 7.28 82.44 -12.74
CA ALA A 311 6.55 83.41 -11.93
C ALA A 311 7.45 84.60 -11.58
N ASN A 312 8.72 84.40 -11.25
CA ASN A 312 9.69 85.48 -11.07
C ASN A 312 9.97 86.25 -12.37
N ARG A 313 10.10 85.57 -13.52
CA ARG A 313 10.28 86.21 -14.84
C ARG A 313 9.03 86.97 -15.31
N LYS A 314 7.83 86.41 -15.08
CA LYS A 314 6.53 87.01 -15.41
C LYS A 314 6.19 88.15 -14.46
N ALA A 315 6.44 88.02 -13.15
CA ALA A 315 6.33 89.11 -12.17
C ALA A 315 7.29 90.28 -12.50
N LYS A 316 8.48 89.99 -13.07
CA LYS A 316 9.39 91.02 -13.62
C LYS A 316 8.96 91.60 -14.97
N ARG A 317 8.07 90.95 -15.74
CA ARG A 317 7.63 91.41 -17.08
C ARG A 317 6.22 91.97 -17.13
N GLN A 318 5.35 91.63 -16.20
CA GLN A 318 3.93 92.01 -16.22
C GLN A 318 3.52 92.65 -14.90
N MET A 319 3.68 93.97 -14.83
CA MET A 319 2.99 94.83 -13.86
C MET A 319 1.63 95.32 -14.41
N ARG A 320 0.95 94.54 -15.27
CA ARG A 320 -0.45 94.72 -15.72
C ARG A 320 -0.87 93.51 -16.59
N PHE A 321 -1.95 92.85 -16.21
CA PHE A 321 -2.64 91.71 -16.88
C PHE A 321 -2.00 90.31 -16.77
N GLY A 322 -2.63 89.42 -16.00
CA GLY A 322 -2.30 87.98 -16.03
C GLY A 322 -2.99 87.02 -15.04
N LEU A 323 -4.24 87.26 -14.58
CA LEU A 323 -4.93 86.36 -13.63
C LEU A 323 -5.39 85.03 -14.27
N GLY A 324 -5.68 85.01 -15.58
CA GLY A 324 -6.24 83.83 -16.27
C GLY A 324 -5.23 82.69 -16.56
N VAL A 325 -3.95 83.01 -16.73
CA VAL A 325 -2.89 82.01 -17.01
C VAL A 325 -2.51 81.22 -15.76
N LEU A 326 -2.64 81.83 -14.58
CA LEU A 326 -2.35 81.19 -13.30
C LEU A 326 -3.36 80.09 -12.95
N ILE A 327 -4.65 80.32 -13.27
CA ILE A 327 -5.76 79.41 -12.94
C ILE A 327 -5.73 78.14 -13.81
N LEU A 328 -5.46 78.27 -15.12
CA LEU A 328 -5.34 77.12 -16.03
C LEU A 328 -4.12 76.24 -15.71
N ALA A 329 -2.99 76.84 -15.31
CA ALA A 329 -1.80 76.10 -14.88
C ALA A 329 -2.02 75.32 -13.57
N LEU A 330 -2.74 75.91 -12.60
CA LEU A 330 -3.11 75.26 -11.34
C LEU A 330 -4.10 74.09 -11.56
N LEU A 331 -5.07 74.24 -12.48
CA LEU A 331 -6.03 73.18 -12.82
C LEU A 331 -5.38 71.99 -13.53
N GLY A 332 -4.43 72.22 -14.45
CA GLY A 332 -3.67 71.15 -15.11
C GLY A 332 -2.79 70.34 -14.15
N ALA A 333 -2.12 71.01 -13.20
CA ALA A 333 -1.32 70.35 -12.16
C ALA A 333 -2.17 69.50 -11.20
N SER A 334 -3.41 69.92 -10.95
CA SER A 334 -4.37 69.20 -10.10
C SER A 334 -4.83 67.88 -10.73
N ILE A 335 -5.11 67.88 -12.05
CA ILE A 335 -5.56 66.70 -12.79
C ILE A 335 -4.44 65.66 -12.94
N SER A 336 -3.20 66.08 -13.24
CA SER A 336 -2.04 65.19 -13.27
C SER A 336 -1.71 64.61 -11.89
N GLY A 337 -1.89 65.38 -10.81
CA GLY A 337 -1.76 64.90 -9.44
C GLY A 337 -2.77 63.81 -9.08
N ILE A 338 -4.04 63.99 -9.47
CA ILE A 338 -5.10 62.99 -9.25
C ILE A 338 -4.84 61.70 -10.04
N LEU A 339 -4.43 61.81 -11.31
CA LEU A 339 -4.09 60.64 -12.13
C LEU A 339 -2.87 59.88 -11.56
N ALA A 340 -1.88 60.62 -11.06
CA ALA A 340 -0.71 60.05 -10.39
C ALA A 340 -1.10 59.31 -9.08
N VAL A 341 -2.01 59.88 -8.29
CA VAL A 341 -2.54 59.24 -7.08
C VAL A 341 -3.32 57.97 -7.42
N ILE A 342 -4.16 57.97 -8.46
CA ILE A 342 -4.92 56.78 -8.90
C ILE A 342 -3.96 55.65 -9.33
N LEU A 343 -2.91 55.97 -10.09
CA LEU A 343 -1.90 54.98 -10.50
C LEU A 343 -1.11 54.43 -9.30
N VAL A 344 -0.74 55.28 -8.34
CA VAL A 344 -0.08 54.84 -7.09
C VAL A 344 -1.01 53.98 -6.23
N LEU A 345 -2.30 54.32 -6.13
CA LEU A 345 -3.29 53.53 -5.42
C LEU A 345 -3.49 52.15 -6.07
N ASN A 346 -3.53 52.07 -7.41
CA ASN A 346 -3.61 50.80 -8.12
C ASN A 346 -2.33 49.97 -7.96
N ALA A 347 -1.14 50.57 -8.00
CA ALA A 347 0.13 49.89 -7.73
C ALA A 347 0.20 49.37 -6.28
N ASN A 348 -0.23 50.17 -5.30
CA ASN A 348 -0.30 49.76 -3.90
C ASN A 348 -1.28 48.60 -3.71
N ARG A 349 -2.47 48.63 -4.34
CA ARG A 349 -3.41 47.50 -4.32
C ARG A 349 -2.80 46.20 -4.85
N GLN A 350 -2.00 46.26 -5.91
CA GLN A 350 -1.28 45.09 -6.42
C GLN A 350 -0.17 44.61 -5.49
N VAL A 351 0.51 45.52 -4.79
CA VAL A 351 1.51 45.16 -3.78
C VAL A 351 0.83 44.54 -2.56
N ASP A 352 -0.31 45.08 -2.13
CA ASP A 352 -1.07 44.58 -0.98
C ASP A 352 -1.67 43.20 -1.28
N SER A 353 -2.21 42.97 -2.48
CA SER A 353 -2.67 41.65 -2.89
C SER A 353 -1.52 40.63 -3.01
N ALA A 354 -0.36 41.03 -3.52
CA ALA A 354 0.83 40.19 -3.57
C ALA A 354 1.37 39.86 -2.17
N LYS A 355 1.35 40.82 -1.23
CA LYS A 355 1.72 40.59 0.17
C LYS A 355 0.77 39.61 0.86
N ILE A 356 -0.53 39.71 0.60
CA ILE A 356 -1.51 38.73 1.12
C ILE A 356 -1.19 37.33 0.57
N LYS A 357 -0.99 37.19 -0.74
CA LYS A 357 -0.61 35.91 -1.37
C LYS A 357 0.72 35.38 -0.81
N LEU A 358 1.71 36.26 -0.61
CA LEU A 358 2.99 35.87 0.00
C LEU A 358 2.81 35.37 1.43
N ASN A 359 2.00 36.05 2.24
CA ASN A 359 1.74 35.64 3.62
C ASN A 359 1.03 34.28 3.66
N GLN A 360 0.07 34.04 2.76
CA GLN A 360 -0.57 32.74 2.60
C GLN A 360 0.44 31.66 2.24
N VAL A 361 1.23 31.85 1.18
CA VAL A 361 2.27 30.88 0.75
C VAL A 361 3.32 30.65 1.86
N LYS A 362 3.67 31.70 2.62
CA LYS A 362 4.57 31.58 3.78
C LYS A 362 3.99 30.69 4.88
N GLN A 363 2.73 30.89 5.24
CA GLN A 363 2.04 30.08 6.24
C GLN A 363 1.85 28.63 5.75
N GLU A 364 1.47 28.42 4.48
CA GLU A 364 1.40 27.09 3.86
C GLU A 364 2.75 26.36 3.97
N PHE A 365 3.82 27.01 3.52
CA PHE A 365 5.16 26.42 3.58
C PHE A 365 5.59 26.12 5.02
N GLN A 366 5.23 26.98 5.98
CA GLN A 366 5.57 26.78 7.38
C GLN A 366 4.90 25.53 7.95
N HIS A 367 3.58 25.37 7.81
CA HIS A 367 2.88 24.21 8.34
C HIS A 367 3.28 22.91 7.63
N VAL A 368 3.47 22.95 6.32
CA VAL A 368 3.96 21.79 5.55
C VAL A 368 5.37 21.38 6.00
N SER A 369 6.27 22.35 6.21
CA SER A 369 7.62 22.09 6.71
C SER A 369 7.60 21.56 8.14
N GLU A 370 6.75 22.10 9.00
CA GLU A 370 6.59 21.65 10.38
C GLU A 370 6.10 20.20 10.45
N LEU A 371 5.04 19.86 9.71
CA LEU A 371 4.51 18.49 9.64
C LEU A 371 5.58 17.50 9.13
N SER A 372 6.45 17.95 8.24
CA SER A 372 7.53 17.11 7.69
C SER A 372 8.68 16.92 8.66
N ARG A 373 9.07 17.95 9.40
CA ARG A 373 10.02 17.81 10.53
C ARG A 373 9.46 16.88 11.59
N LEU A 374 8.17 16.98 11.88
CA LEU A 374 7.45 16.06 12.76
C LEU A 374 7.51 14.62 12.24
N ALA A 375 7.32 14.39 10.94
CA ALA A 375 7.47 13.07 10.34
C ALA A 375 8.87 12.48 10.55
N VAL A 376 9.93 13.27 10.36
CA VAL A 376 11.31 12.83 10.64
C VAL A 376 11.51 12.49 12.12
N ARG A 377 10.93 13.28 13.04
CA ARG A 377 10.98 12.98 14.48
C ARG A 377 10.24 11.69 14.83
N LEU A 378 9.08 11.44 14.21
CA LEU A 378 8.32 10.20 14.37
C LEU A 378 9.13 8.98 13.91
N ASP A 379 9.84 9.09 12.78
CA ASP A 379 10.72 8.02 12.31
C ASP A 379 11.88 7.74 13.28
N ARG A 380 12.51 8.79 13.82
CA ARG A 380 13.56 8.65 14.85
C ARG A 380 13.03 8.00 16.12
N ALA A 381 11.75 8.21 16.43
CA ALA A 381 11.06 7.56 17.54
C ALA A 381 10.55 6.14 17.20
N LYS A 382 10.99 5.54 16.07
CA LYS A 382 10.56 4.22 15.57
C LYS A 382 9.06 4.12 15.25
N LYS A 383 8.37 5.26 15.12
CA LYS A 383 6.94 5.34 14.77
C LYS A 383 6.76 5.46 13.23
N HIS A 384 7.31 4.50 12.49
CA HIS A 384 7.46 4.57 11.02
C HIS A 384 6.15 4.73 10.25
N SER A 385 5.09 4.00 10.64
CA SER A 385 3.76 4.12 10.02
C SER A 385 3.18 5.53 10.19
N LYS A 386 3.35 6.12 11.38
CA LYS A 386 2.89 7.48 11.73
C LYS A 386 3.69 8.54 10.97
N ALA A 387 5.00 8.34 10.80
CA ALA A 387 5.85 9.20 9.98
C ALA A 387 5.44 9.17 8.49
N ALA A 388 5.20 7.98 7.94
CA ALA A 388 4.71 7.82 6.57
C ALA A 388 3.35 8.52 6.36
N ARG A 389 2.42 8.37 7.31
CA ARG A 389 1.13 9.08 7.30
C ARG A 389 1.32 10.60 7.28
N ALA A 390 2.18 11.15 8.15
CA ALA A 390 2.44 12.59 8.20
C ALA A 390 3.00 13.14 6.87
N ARG A 391 3.93 12.42 6.23
CA ARG A 391 4.46 12.80 4.89
C ARG A 391 3.37 12.76 3.82
N LYS A 392 2.55 11.70 3.82
CA LYS A 392 1.43 11.55 2.87
C LYS A 392 0.43 12.69 3.02
N GLN A 393 0.07 13.05 4.25
CA GLN A 393 -0.83 14.18 4.53
C GLN A 393 -0.24 15.53 4.12
N ALA A 394 1.07 15.73 4.31
CA ALA A 394 1.76 16.92 3.82
C ALA A 394 1.70 17.02 2.29
N ALA A 395 1.93 15.92 1.56
CA ALA A 395 1.82 15.89 0.10
C ALA A 395 0.39 16.16 -0.41
N LEU A 396 -0.61 15.50 0.18
CA LEU A 396 -2.01 15.68 -0.21
C LEU A 396 -2.52 17.10 0.03
N SER A 397 -1.92 17.85 0.96
CA SER A 397 -2.28 19.25 1.20
C SER A 397 -2.10 20.16 -0.03
N PHE A 398 -1.19 19.80 -0.95
CA PHE A 398 -0.97 20.56 -2.18
C PHE A 398 -2.11 20.41 -3.20
N GLU A 399 -2.94 19.38 -3.07
CA GLU A 399 -4.11 19.15 -3.92
C GLU A 399 -5.38 19.86 -3.41
N ILE A 400 -5.35 20.42 -2.20
CA ILE A 400 -6.45 21.20 -1.63
C ILE A 400 -6.30 22.66 -2.08
N GLN A 401 -7.25 23.15 -2.87
CA GLN A 401 -7.20 24.52 -3.41
C GLN A 401 -7.60 25.59 -2.40
N ASP A 402 -8.56 25.28 -1.52
CA ASP A 402 -9.05 26.22 -0.53
C ASP A 402 -8.02 26.44 0.58
N TYR A 403 -7.61 27.69 0.78
CA TYR A 403 -6.57 28.07 1.71
C TYR A 403 -6.91 27.68 3.15
N GLU A 404 -8.11 28.02 3.62
CA GLU A 404 -8.51 27.84 5.01
C GLU A 404 -8.66 26.36 5.34
N LEU A 405 -9.29 25.60 4.44
CA LEU A 405 -9.42 24.14 4.58
C LEU A 405 -8.04 23.47 4.58
N LYS A 406 -7.14 23.87 3.67
CA LYS A 406 -5.76 23.36 3.62
C LYS A 406 -5.03 23.61 4.94
N GLN A 407 -5.07 24.84 5.45
CA GLN A 407 -4.41 25.21 6.71
C GLN A 407 -5.01 24.45 7.89
N ALA A 408 -6.33 24.36 7.98
CA ALA A 408 -7.01 23.62 9.04
C ALA A 408 -6.64 22.12 9.03
N MET A 409 -6.58 21.49 7.85
CA MET A 409 -6.17 20.10 7.72
C MET A 409 -4.71 19.90 8.15
N LEU A 410 -3.79 20.75 7.69
CA LEU A 410 -2.38 20.68 8.08
C LEU A 410 -2.20 20.83 9.59
N LEU A 411 -2.87 21.81 10.21
CA LEU A 411 -2.83 22.02 11.66
C LEU A 411 -3.41 20.85 12.46
N SER A 412 -4.47 20.23 11.96
CA SER A 412 -5.04 19.00 12.56
C SER A 412 -4.02 17.85 12.50
N ASN A 413 -3.37 17.63 11.35
CA ASN A 413 -2.33 16.61 11.20
C ASN A 413 -1.06 16.91 12.00
N ILE A 414 -0.67 18.18 12.14
CA ILE A 414 0.42 18.63 13.03
C ILE A 414 0.07 18.29 14.48
N SER A 415 -1.16 18.58 14.91
CA SER A 415 -1.64 18.21 16.25
C SER A 415 -1.55 16.71 16.49
N ILE A 416 -2.04 15.89 15.54
CA ILE A 416 -1.92 14.43 15.61
C ILE A 416 -0.45 14.02 15.78
N ALA A 417 0.47 14.55 14.97
CA ALA A 417 1.89 14.22 15.08
C ALA A 417 2.51 14.65 16.43
N TYR A 418 2.12 15.80 16.98
CA TYR A 418 2.54 16.21 18.32
C TYR A 418 1.98 15.30 19.42
N GLN A 419 0.72 14.87 19.34
CA GLN A 419 0.14 13.90 20.28
C GLN A 419 0.93 12.59 20.24
N GLN A 420 1.30 12.13 19.05
CA GLN A 420 2.13 10.93 18.87
C GLN A 420 3.56 11.09 19.38
N LEU A 421 4.02 12.31 19.64
CA LEU A 421 5.30 12.62 20.29
C LEU A 421 5.12 13.08 21.74
N GLU A 422 3.93 12.88 22.32
CA GLU A 422 3.57 13.24 23.70
C GLU A 422 3.73 14.74 24.02
N GLN A 423 3.69 15.59 23.00
CA GLN A 423 3.78 17.05 23.09
C GLN A 423 2.38 17.67 23.12
N LEU A 424 1.67 17.48 24.24
CA LEU A 424 0.24 17.83 24.36
C LEU A 424 -0.05 19.34 24.24
N ASP A 425 0.85 20.21 24.71
CA ASP A 425 0.64 21.66 24.62
C ASP A 425 0.68 22.17 23.17
N GLN A 426 1.70 21.72 22.42
CA GLN A 426 1.83 22.03 21.00
C GLN A 426 0.67 21.43 20.21
N ALA A 427 0.27 20.20 20.54
CA ALA A 427 -0.90 19.56 19.95
C ALA A 427 -2.18 20.38 20.18
N ASN A 428 -2.41 20.85 21.41
CA ASN A 428 -3.59 21.63 21.77
C ASN A 428 -3.62 22.96 21.01
N LYS A 429 -2.46 23.62 20.88
CA LYS A 429 -2.32 24.87 20.16
C LYS A 429 -2.68 24.70 18.68
N ALA A 430 -2.11 23.68 18.03
CA ALA A 430 -2.34 23.39 16.62
C ALA A 430 -3.82 23.05 16.32
N VAL A 431 -4.45 22.15 17.09
CA VAL A 431 -5.87 21.80 16.85
C VAL A 431 -6.83 22.93 17.17
N SER A 432 -6.52 23.76 18.17
CA SER A 432 -7.34 24.93 18.50
C SER A 432 -7.27 25.99 17.39
N GLU A 433 -6.11 26.17 16.76
CA GLU A 433 -5.96 27.04 15.59
C GLU A 433 -6.69 26.47 14.36
N SER A 434 -6.60 25.15 14.12
CA SER A 434 -7.39 24.45 13.08
C SER A 434 -8.89 24.70 13.23
N LEU A 435 -9.45 24.47 14.42
CA LEU A 435 -10.87 24.69 14.70
C LEU A 435 -11.27 26.18 14.56
N LYS A 436 -10.36 27.11 14.87
CA LYS A 436 -10.60 28.55 14.68
C LYS A 436 -10.69 28.94 13.21
N LEU A 437 -9.83 28.38 12.36
CA LEU A 437 -9.89 28.59 10.91
C LEU A 437 -11.20 28.03 10.33
N LEU A 438 -11.56 26.81 10.72
CA LEU A 438 -12.84 26.20 10.31
C LEU A 438 -14.04 26.98 10.82
N ALA A 439 -13.98 27.53 12.03
CA ALA A 439 -15.04 28.38 12.54
C ALA A 439 -15.20 29.66 11.71
N ASN A 440 -14.17 30.16 11.03
CA ASN A 440 -14.25 31.39 10.24
C ASN A 440 -14.43 31.17 8.74
N SER A 441 -14.40 29.91 8.27
CA SER A 441 -14.42 29.62 6.85
C SER A 441 -15.80 29.87 6.22
N ASP A 442 -15.80 30.43 5.00
CA ASP A 442 -17.00 30.61 4.18
C ASP A 442 -17.49 29.28 3.55
N LYS A 443 -16.73 28.18 3.70
CA LYS A 443 -17.01 26.87 3.11
C LYS A 443 -17.78 25.91 4.01
N ARG A 444 -18.45 26.37 5.08
CA ARG A 444 -19.10 25.48 6.08
C ARG A 444 -20.09 24.46 5.52
N ASN A 445 -20.66 24.74 4.35
CA ASN A 445 -21.61 23.84 3.68
C ASN A 445 -20.94 22.85 2.70
N SER A 446 -19.61 22.84 2.58
CA SER A 446 -18.89 21.90 1.72
C SER A 446 -18.66 20.56 2.40
N LEU A 447 -18.55 19.49 1.60
CA LEU A 447 -18.20 18.16 2.10
C LEU A 447 -16.77 18.14 2.65
N ASP A 448 -15.84 18.80 1.96
CA ASP A 448 -14.44 18.95 2.38
C ASP A 448 -14.33 19.57 3.80
N TYR A 449 -15.11 20.63 4.06
CA TYR A 449 -15.20 21.26 5.38
C TYR A 449 -15.62 20.25 6.45
N SER A 450 -16.71 19.55 6.20
CA SER A 450 -17.31 18.62 7.17
C SER A 450 -16.36 17.49 7.54
N ILE A 451 -15.59 16.97 6.57
CA ILE A 451 -14.59 15.92 6.78
C ILE A 451 -13.40 16.44 7.61
N ILE A 452 -12.85 17.60 7.24
CA ILE A 452 -11.73 18.22 7.96
C ILE A 452 -12.17 18.63 9.38
N PHE A 453 -13.41 19.11 9.54
CA PHE A 453 -13.98 19.47 10.82
C PHE A 453 -14.19 18.26 11.74
N ALA A 454 -14.70 17.15 11.22
CA ALA A 454 -14.79 15.89 11.96
C ALA A 454 -13.41 15.39 12.42
N GLN A 455 -12.38 15.49 11.56
CA GLN A 455 -11.01 15.14 11.94
C GLN A 455 -10.48 16.06 13.05
N ALA A 456 -10.68 17.38 12.95
CA ALA A 456 -10.25 18.34 13.96
C ALA A 456 -10.96 18.14 15.31
N LEU A 457 -12.27 17.85 15.30
CA LEU A 457 -13.04 17.49 16.49
C LEU A 457 -12.53 16.22 17.14
N THR A 458 -12.27 15.17 16.34
CA THR A 458 -11.71 13.90 16.85
C THR A 458 -10.33 14.11 17.47
N THR A 459 -9.49 14.91 16.81
CA THR A 459 -8.14 15.27 17.30
C THR A 459 -8.21 16.06 18.61
N LYS A 460 -9.21 16.95 18.76
CA LYS A 460 -9.47 17.67 20.00
C LYS A 460 -10.00 16.74 21.10
N GLY A 461 -10.88 15.81 20.74
CA GLY A 461 -11.41 14.79 21.65
C GLY A 461 -10.31 13.95 22.29
N ARG A 462 -9.36 13.45 21.48
CA ARG A 462 -8.19 12.70 21.98
C ARG A 462 -7.38 13.47 22.99
N LEU A 463 -7.17 14.75 22.72
CA LEU A 463 -6.42 15.62 23.62
C LEU A 463 -7.15 15.86 24.95
N LEU A 464 -8.47 16.04 24.91
CA LEU A 464 -9.30 16.17 26.09
C LEU A 464 -9.32 14.86 26.91
N ALA A 465 -9.40 13.71 26.24
CA ALA A 465 -9.32 12.40 26.88
C ALA A 465 -7.97 12.20 27.57
N ALA A 466 -6.86 12.53 26.89
CA ALA A 466 -5.51 12.49 27.47
C ALA A 466 -5.33 13.44 28.67
N GLN A 467 -6.11 14.51 28.75
CA GLN A 467 -6.16 15.44 29.88
C GLN A 467 -7.11 15.00 31.01
N GLY A 468 -7.84 13.89 30.83
CA GLY A 468 -8.81 13.36 31.78
C GLY A 468 -10.21 13.99 31.70
N ASP A 469 -10.48 14.86 30.73
CA ASP A 469 -11.79 15.50 30.51
C ASP A 469 -12.67 14.63 29.59
N THR A 470 -13.07 13.46 30.10
CA THR A 470 -13.79 12.43 29.34
C THR A 470 -15.15 12.89 28.82
N GLN A 471 -15.85 13.76 29.55
CA GLN A 471 -17.14 14.31 29.13
C GLN A 471 -16.99 15.21 27.89
N LYS A 472 -16.03 16.15 27.90
CA LYS A 472 -15.80 17.00 26.72
C LYS A 472 -15.21 16.20 25.55
N ALA A 473 -14.39 15.18 25.83
CA ALA A 473 -13.90 14.26 24.82
C ALA A 473 -15.07 13.54 24.13
N SER A 474 -15.96 12.91 24.89
CA SER A 474 -17.15 12.22 24.38
C SER A 474 -18.05 13.15 23.56
N TYR A 475 -18.23 14.40 24.00
CA TYR A 475 -19.00 15.38 23.22
C TYR A 475 -18.33 15.71 21.88
N ALA A 476 -17.00 15.88 21.87
CA ALA A 476 -16.25 16.14 20.65
C ALA A 476 -16.34 14.96 19.66
N TYR A 477 -16.23 13.73 20.14
CA TYR A 477 -16.38 12.52 19.33
C TYR A 477 -17.79 12.35 18.79
N ALA A 478 -18.82 12.54 19.63
CA ALA A 478 -20.22 12.49 19.19
C ALA A 478 -20.49 13.52 18.10
N LYS A 479 -20.00 14.75 18.27
CA LYS A 479 -20.14 15.81 17.26
C LYS A 479 -19.40 15.49 15.96
N ALA A 480 -18.21 14.88 16.05
CA ALA A 480 -17.48 14.42 14.86
C ALA A 480 -18.25 13.32 14.13
N PHE A 481 -18.78 12.35 14.87
CA PHE A 481 -19.62 11.28 14.34
C PHE A 481 -20.86 11.84 13.64
N ASP A 482 -21.62 12.73 14.30
CA ASP A 482 -22.83 13.35 13.72
C ASP A 482 -22.50 14.18 12.45
N THR A 483 -21.34 14.84 12.44
CA THR A 483 -20.85 15.56 11.24
C THR A 483 -20.66 14.60 10.07
N ILE A 484 -20.02 13.45 10.29
CA ILE A 484 -19.85 12.43 9.25
C ILE A 484 -21.19 11.80 8.85
N GLN A 485 -22.10 11.52 9.79
CA GLN A 485 -23.44 11.00 9.49
C GLN A 485 -24.25 11.93 8.60
N SER A 486 -24.07 13.24 8.78
CA SER A 486 -24.79 14.26 8.01
C SER A 486 -24.27 14.41 6.57
N LEU A 487 -23.11 13.83 6.26
CA LEU A 487 -22.59 13.81 4.90
C LEU A 487 -23.60 13.08 4.01
N GLY A 488 -24.17 13.82 3.06
CA GLY A 488 -25.08 13.26 2.08
C GLY A 488 -24.42 12.13 1.28
N ARG A 489 -25.25 11.44 0.50
CA ARG A 489 -24.84 10.20 -0.17
C ARG A 489 -23.92 10.43 -1.40
N ASP A 490 -23.81 11.65 -1.91
CA ASP A 490 -22.97 11.99 -3.08
C ASP A 490 -21.57 12.47 -2.66
N LEU A 491 -20.64 11.52 -2.52
CA LEU A 491 -19.23 11.76 -2.18
C LEU A 491 -18.36 12.15 -3.39
N THR A 492 -18.94 12.26 -4.60
CA THR A 492 -18.19 12.60 -5.83
C THR A 492 -17.64 14.03 -5.82
N ARG A 493 -18.25 14.90 -5.01
CA ARG A 493 -17.89 16.32 -4.87
C ARG A 493 -16.76 16.56 -3.86
N ILE A 494 -16.27 15.51 -3.21
CA ILE A 494 -15.14 15.60 -2.28
C ILE A 494 -13.85 15.76 -3.08
N ASN A 495 -12.95 16.63 -2.61
CA ASN A 495 -11.63 16.76 -3.19
C ASN A 495 -10.91 15.38 -3.23
N PRO A 496 -10.36 14.94 -4.38
CA PRO A 496 -9.69 13.64 -4.51
C PRO A 496 -8.63 13.39 -3.42
N ALA A 497 -7.90 14.43 -3.02
CA ALA A 497 -6.90 14.35 -1.97
C ALA A 497 -7.49 13.95 -0.62
N ILE A 498 -8.65 14.53 -0.27
CA ILE A 498 -9.40 14.21 0.95
C ILE A 498 -10.00 12.80 0.84
N LYS A 499 -10.50 12.43 -0.35
CA LYS A 499 -11.05 11.10 -0.61
C LYS A 499 -10.04 9.98 -0.33
N VAL A 500 -8.75 10.19 -0.62
CA VAL A 500 -7.66 9.20 -0.41
C VAL A 500 -7.58 8.69 1.03
N TYR A 501 -7.92 9.51 2.03
CA TYR A 501 -7.85 9.13 3.45
C TYR A 501 -9.18 9.30 4.17
N PHE A 502 -10.26 9.52 3.43
CA PHE A 502 -11.60 9.63 4.01
C PHE A 502 -11.96 8.37 4.83
N GLY A 503 -11.61 7.18 4.32
CA GLY A 503 -11.74 5.92 5.06
C GLY A 503 -11.04 5.93 6.41
N GLU A 504 -9.79 6.43 6.48
CA GLU A 504 -9.03 6.55 7.73
C GLU A 504 -9.66 7.54 8.71
N ILE A 505 -10.20 8.67 8.22
CA ILE A 505 -10.91 9.63 9.08
C ILE A 505 -12.17 8.99 9.64
N VAL A 506 -12.98 8.37 8.77
CA VAL A 506 -14.23 7.73 9.18
C VAL A 506 -13.95 6.66 10.23
N GLU A 507 -13.00 5.76 9.98
CA GLU A 507 -12.63 4.72 10.95
C GLU A 507 -12.19 5.32 12.29
N SER A 508 -11.32 6.34 12.24
CA SER A 508 -10.85 7.04 13.44
C SER A 508 -11.98 7.74 14.20
N VAL A 509 -12.90 8.44 13.54
CA VAL A 509 -14.03 9.14 14.19
C VAL A 509 -14.90 8.14 14.94
N TYR A 510 -15.21 7.01 14.29
CA TYR A 510 -16.10 6.01 14.85
C TYR A 510 -15.44 5.21 15.97
N GLN A 511 -14.18 4.81 15.83
CA GLN A 511 -13.43 4.10 16.87
C GLN A 511 -13.33 4.95 18.15
N GLU A 512 -12.98 6.23 18.03
CA GLU A 512 -12.86 7.11 19.19
C GLU A 512 -14.21 7.31 19.90
N PHE A 513 -15.30 7.45 19.12
CA PHE A 513 -16.64 7.56 19.69
C PHE A 513 -17.08 6.26 20.38
N ILE A 514 -16.83 5.10 19.76
CA ILE A 514 -17.07 3.79 20.38
C ILE A 514 -16.27 3.65 21.68
N GLY A 515 -14.98 4.00 21.64
CA GLY A 515 -14.09 3.94 22.80
C GLY A 515 -14.58 4.81 23.95
N SER A 516 -15.11 6.02 23.67
CA SER A 516 -15.68 6.88 24.70
C SER A 516 -17.01 6.36 25.26
N LEU A 517 -17.82 5.68 24.45
CA LEU A 517 -19.05 5.03 24.92
C LEU A 517 -18.74 3.83 25.81
N LEU A 518 -17.65 3.11 25.54
CA LEU A 518 -17.24 1.92 26.28
C LEU A 518 -16.37 2.24 27.51
N ASP A 519 -16.18 3.49 27.90
CA ASP A 519 -15.40 3.81 29.10
C ASP A 519 -16.05 3.21 30.37
N ALA A 520 -15.24 2.49 31.15
CA ALA A 520 -15.69 1.59 32.21
C ALA A 520 -16.15 2.31 33.49
N LYS A 521 -15.82 3.60 33.65
CA LYS A 521 -16.10 4.33 34.90
C LYS A 521 -17.57 4.70 35.10
N GLU A 522 -18.42 4.77 34.06
CA GLU A 522 -19.83 5.18 34.23
C GLU A 522 -20.87 4.47 33.32
N THR A 523 -20.56 4.04 32.10
CA THR A 523 -21.60 3.70 31.10
C THR A 523 -21.39 2.39 30.33
N GLY A 524 -20.19 1.81 30.38
CA GLY A 524 -19.75 0.76 29.47
C GLY A 524 -20.42 -0.63 29.60
N TYR A 525 -21.18 -0.89 30.66
CA TYR A 525 -21.95 -2.13 30.87
C TYR A 525 -23.47 -1.94 30.69
N ASN A 526 -23.91 -0.70 30.45
CA ASN A 526 -25.32 -0.40 30.26
C ASN A 526 -25.78 -0.98 28.90
N GLN A 527 -26.89 -1.72 28.91
CA GLN A 527 -27.46 -2.33 27.71
C GLN A 527 -27.81 -1.32 26.61
N GLN A 528 -28.25 -0.12 26.97
CA GLN A 528 -28.50 0.96 26.00
C GLN A 528 -27.20 1.42 25.33
N THR A 529 -26.11 1.54 26.10
CA THR A 529 -24.78 1.87 25.59
C THR A 529 -24.27 0.78 24.65
N LEU A 530 -24.36 -0.49 25.02
CA LEU A 530 -23.92 -1.61 24.17
C LEU A 530 -24.73 -1.69 22.86
N ARG A 531 -26.05 -1.44 22.91
CA ARG A 531 -26.88 -1.31 21.70
C ARG A 531 -26.44 -0.12 20.85
N LYS A 532 -26.15 1.03 21.47
CA LYS A 532 -25.66 2.22 20.75
C LYS A 532 -24.32 1.97 20.08
N VAL A 533 -23.39 1.28 20.76
CA VAL A 533 -22.09 0.90 20.18
C VAL A 533 -22.28 0.01 18.95
N ARG A 534 -23.14 -1.02 19.04
CA ARG A 534 -23.49 -1.85 17.88
C ARG A 534 -24.04 -1.01 16.72
N GLN A 535 -24.94 -0.06 16.99
CA GLN A 535 -25.46 0.86 15.96
C GLN A 535 -24.38 1.76 15.34
N VAL A 536 -23.39 2.19 16.12
CA VAL A 536 -22.26 2.98 15.61
C VAL A 536 -21.37 2.13 14.71
N ILE A 537 -21.08 0.87 15.09
CA ILE A 537 -20.34 -0.10 14.25
C ILE A 537 -21.09 -0.35 12.94
N GLU A 538 -22.40 -0.53 13.01
CA GLU A 538 -23.24 -0.71 11.82
C GLU A 538 -23.10 0.48 10.87
N SER A 539 -23.22 1.70 11.39
CA SER A 539 -23.09 2.88 10.56
C SER A 539 -21.66 3.08 10.03
N LEU A 540 -20.63 2.61 10.75
CA LEU A 540 -19.25 2.58 10.24
C LEU A 540 -19.18 1.69 9.01
N HIS A 541 -19.75 0.48 9.10
CA HIS A 541 -19.74 -0.48 8.01
C HIS A 541 -20.47 0.08 6.78
N LEU A 542 -21.66 0.64 6.97
CA LEU A 542 -22.43 1.29 5.90
C LEU A 542 -21.69 2.49 5.29
N THR A 543 -21.06 3.33 6.10
CA THR A 543 -20.28 4.48 5.61
C THR A 543 -19.06 4.02 4.81
N GLN A 544 -18.34 2.99 5.29
CA GLN A 544 -17.24 2.40 4.54
C GLN A 544 -17.73 1.84 3.20
N LEU A 545 -18.88 1.16 3.16
CA LEU A 545 -19.45 0.65 1.91
C LEU A 545 -19.81 1.76 0.92
N ASN A 546 -20.39 2.86 1.40
CA ASN A 546 -20.72 4.03 0.58
C ASN A 546 -19.47 4.80 0.11
N ASN A 547 -18.38 4.80 0.88
CA ASN A 547 -17.14 5.47 0.49
C ASN A 547 -16.46 4.85 -0.74
N PHE A 548 -16.67 3.56 -0.96
CA PHE A 548 -16.09 2.84 -2.09
C PHE A 548 -16.95 2.94 -3.36
N ARG A 549 -18.16 3.56 -3.35
CA ARG A 549 -19.11 3.50 -4.47
C ARG A 549 -20.06 4.69 -4.61
N GLU A 550 -20.64 4.86 -5.80
CA GLU A 550 -21.91 5.57 -5.98
C GLU A 550 -23.01 4.85 -5.18
N ILE A 551 -23.86 5.66 -4.53
CA ILE A 551 -24.98 5.30 -3.66
C ILE A 551 -25.66 4.00 -4.10
N VAL A 552 -25.53 2.94 -3.31
CA VAL A 552 -26.41 1.77 -3.46
C VAL A 552 -27.48 1.85 -2.38
N PRO A 553 -28.76 2.05 -2.74
CA PRO A 553 -29.83 1.96 -1.75
C PRO A 553 -29.80 0.55 -1.12
N LEU A 554 -29.78 0.51 0.22
CA LEU A 554 -29.90 -0.75 0.94
C LEU A 554 -31.18 -1.47 0.54
N ASN A 555 -31.14 -2.80 0.55
CA ASN A 555 -32.33 -3.60 0.31
C ASN A 555 -33.41 -3.24 1.37
N PRO A 556 -34.67 -2.99 0.99
CA PRO A 556 -35.71 -2.65 1.95
C PRO A 556 -36.08 -3.82 2.90
N ASN A 557 -35.68 -5.06 2.60
CA ASN A 557 -36.04 -6.26 3.35
C ASN A 557 -34.88 -6.74 4.26
N LEU A 558 -34.36 -5.87 5.10
CA LEU A 558 -33.29 -6.18 6.05
C LEU A 558 -33.88 -6.57 7.43
N ILE A 559 -33.38 -7.65 8.04
CA ILE A 559 -33.79 -8.11 9.38
C ILE A 559 -32.61 -8.12 10.36
N GLU A 560 -32.88 -7.83 11.64
CA GLU A 560 -31.86 -7.89 12.70
C GLU A 560 -31.41 -9.31 13.00
N ILE A 561 -30.10 -9.53 13.04
CA ILE A 561 -29.49 -10.85 13.20
C ILE A 561 -29.68 -11.49 14.58
N ASP A 562 -30.11 -10.73 15.60
CA ASP A 562 -30.21 -11.23 16.98
C ASP A 562 -31.32 -12.25 17.18
N GLN A 563 -32.33 -12.28 16.30
CA GLN A 563 -33.55 -13.07 16.50
C GLN A 563 -33.74 -14.15 15.43
N ILE A 564 -32.81 -14.27 14.48
CA ILE A 564 -33.01 -15.14 13.30
C ILE A 564 -32.61 -16.59 13.53
N ASP A 565 -31.80 -16.86 14.56
CA ASP A 565 -31.28 -18.17 14.91
C ASP A 565 -31.07 -18.30 16.43
N SER A 566 -31.85 -19.20 17.04
CA SER A 566 -31.80 -19.48 18.48
C SER A 566 -30.58 -20.29 18.94
N GLN A 567 -29.74 -20.78 18.02
CA GLN A 567 -28.53 -21.55 18.30
C GLN A 567 -27.24 -20.85 17.85
N ALA A 568 -27.33 -19.59 17.43
CA ALA A 568 -26.19 -18.78 17.03
C ALA A 568 -25.81 -17.74 18.09
N ALA A 569 -24.51 -17.64 18.40
CA ALA A 569 -23.96 -16.53 19.17
C ALA A 569 -23.35 -15.50 18.22
N VAL A 570 -23.55 -14.22 18.50
CA VAL A 570 -22.99 -13.13 17.68
C VAL A 570 -21.88 -12.42 18.45
N ILE A 571 -20.70 -12.35 17.84
CA ILE A 571 -19.48 -11.81 18.43
C ILE A 571 -19.08 -10.54 17.69
N TYR A 572 -18.98 -9.43 18.42
CA TYR A 572 -18.57 -8.11 17.93
C TYR A 572 -17.20 -7.76 18.51
N PRO A 573 -16.10 -8.17 17.87
CA PRO A 573 -14.79 -7.74 18.28
C PRO A 573 -14.54 -6.30 17.81
N ILE A 574 -13.99 -5.48 18.69
CA ILE A 574 -13.79 -4.04 18.50
C ILE A 574 -12.36 -3.71 18.87
N ILE A 575 -11.52 -3.46 17.86
CA ILE A 575 -10.18 -2.93 18.06
C ILE A 575 -10.26 -1.42 18.30
N LEU A 576 -9.73 -0.97 19.45
CA LEU A 576 -9.48 0.43 19.82
C LEU A 576 -7.96 0.66 19.93
N ASP A 577 -7.52 1.91 19.97
CA ASP A 577 -6.10 2.29 19.98
C ASP A 577 -5.32 1.71 21.19
N ASP A 578 -5.98 1.52 22.33
CA ASP A 578 -5.38 1.11 23.60
C ASP A 578 -5.83 -0.27 24.10
N ARG A 579 -6.89 -0.85 23.52
CA ARG A 579 -7.47 -2.11 23.97
C ARG A 579 -8.32 -2.80 22.90
N LEU A 580 -8.58 -4.08 23.14
CA LEU A 580 -9.58 -4.87 22.42
C LEU A 580 -10.81 -5.00 23.31
N GLU A 581 -11.99 -4.84 22.72
CA GLU A 581 -13.28 -5.05 23.39
C GLU A 581 -14.08 -6.07 22.61
N VAL A 582 -14.86 -6.90 23.29
CA VAL A 582 -15.78 -7.84 22.64
C VAL A 582 -17.16 -7.68 23.25
N ILE A 583 -18.15 -7.47 22.38
CA ILE A 583 -19.56 -7.57 22.75
C ILE A 583 -20.07 -8.93 22.26
N LEU A 584 -20.65 -9.72 23.15
CA LEU A 584 -21.24 -11.01 22.88
C LEU A 584 -22.76 -10.93 23.02
N HIS A 585 -23.46 -11.40 22.00
CA HIS A 585 -24.90 -11.63 22.03
C HIS A 585 -25.18 -13.13 22.08
N LEU A 586 -25.97 -13.54 23.06
CA LEU A 586 -26.49 -14.91 23.19
C LEU A 586 -28.02 -14.87 23.07
N PRO A 587 -28.65 -15.84 22.38
CA PRO A 587 -30.09 -15.88 22.23
C PRO A 587 -30.82 -15.81 23.57
N GLY A 588 -31.77 -14.88 23.68
CA GLY A 588 -32.59 -14.68 24.89
C GLY A 588 -31.87 -14.07 26.09
N GLN A 589 -30.63 -13.58 25.93
CA GLN A 589 -29.84 -12.98 27.01
C GLN A 589 -29.49 -11.51 26.73
N PRO A 590 -29.18 -10.71 27.77
CA PRO A 590 -28.62 -9.37 27.59
C PRO A 590 -27.25 -9.43 26.88
N LEU A 591 -26.82 -8.31 26.30
CA LEU A 591 -25.49 -8.18 25.71
C LEU A 591 -24.43 -8.29 26.80
N HIS A 592 -23.47 -9.18 26.59
CA HIS A 592 -22.31 -9.34 27.44
C HIS A 592 -21.14 -8.58 26.85
N ARG A 593 -20.28 -8.03 27.70
CA ARG A 593 -19.05 -7.35 27.30
C ARG A 593 -17.88 -7.90 28.09
N TYR A 594 -16.76 -8.11 27.41
CA TYR A 594 -15.47 -8.35 28.06
C TYR A 594 -14.34 -7.67 27.29
N SER A 595 -13.28 -7.38 28.03
CA SER A 595 -12.04 -6.84 27.50
C SER A 595 -10.95 -7.87 27.79
N PRO A 596 -10.38 -8.55 26.77
CA PRO A 596 -9.33 -9.52 27.00
C PRO A 596 -8.07 -8.86 27.61
N PRO A 597 -7.32 -9.58 28.46
CA PRO A 597 -6.07 -9.08 28.99
C PRO A 597 -5.03 -8.99 27.86
N LEU A 598 -4.63 -7.77 27.51
CA LEU A 598 -3.52 -7.51 26.58
C LEU A 598 -2.26 -7.15 27.38
N SER A 599 -1.12 -7.71 27.01
CA SER A 599 0.16 -7.27 27.56
C SER A 599 0.58 -5.91 26.98
N PRO A 600 1.34 -5.08 27.71
CA PRO A 600 1.77 -3.76 27.24
C PRO A 600 2.58 -3.78 25.93
N GLU A 601 3.25 -4.90 25.63
CA GLU A 601 4.03 -5.09 24.41
C GLU A 601 3.21 -5.67 23.23
N GLU A 602 1.95 -6.04 23.44
CA GLU A 602 1.10 -6.66 22.41
C GLU A 602 0.40 -5.65 21.52
N GLU A 603 0.91 -5.49 20.30
CA GLU A 603 0.19 -4.83 19.22
C GLU A 603 -0.80 -5.82 18.58
N VAL A 604 -2.10 -5.64 18.87
CA VAL A 604 -3.20 -6.48 18.35
C VAL A 604 -3.17 -6.52 16.83
N GLU A 605 -3.13 -5.36 16.17
CA GLU A 605 -3.12 -5.28 14.70
C GLU A 605 -1.89 -5.94 14.07
N GLU A 606 -0.70 -5.81 14.68
CA GLU A 606 0.49 -6.50 14.19
C GLU A 606 0.30 -8.01 14.34
N THR A 607 -0.17 -8.48 15.49
CA THR A 607 -0.42 -9.91 15.73
C THR A 607 -1.38 -10.51 14.70
N LEU A 608 -2.49 -9.83 14.42
CA LEU A 608 -3.46 -10.23 13.40
C LEU A 608 -2.86 -10.23 12.00
N SER A 609 -2.07 -9.19 11.68
CA SER A 609 -1.36 -9.08 10.39
C SER A 609 -0.39 -10.23 10.20
N ARG A 610 0.42 -10.53 11.22
CA ARG A 610 1.35 -11.66 11.23
C ARG A 610 0.64 -12.99 11.11
N PHE A 611 -0.46 -13.19 11.84
CA PHE A 611 -1.24 -14.43 11.76
C PHE A 611 -1.70 -14.70 10.31
N ARG A 612 -2.21 -13.66 9.63
CA ARG A 612 -2.58 -13.76 8.21
C ARG A 612 -1.38 -14.07 7.31
N GLU A 613 -0.26 -13.37 7.50
CA GLU A 613 0.93 -13.49 6.65
C GLU A 613 1.58 -14.88 6.70
N VAL A 614 1.53 -15.56 7.85
CA VAL A 614 2.23 -16.85 8.02
C VAL A 614 1.43 -18.06 7.52
N LEU A 615 0.11 -17.93 7.36
CA LEU A 615 -0.76 -19.03 6.92
C LEU A 615 -0.39 -19.59 5.53
N PRO A 616 -0.08 -18.76 4.51
CA PRO A 616 0.37 -19.26 3.20
C PRO A 616 1.77 -19.90 3.20
N LEU A 617 2.57 -19.72 4.26
CA LEU A 617 3.96 -20.23 4.30
C LEU A 617 4.05 -21.74 4.61
N LEU A 618 2.94 -22.39 4.96
CA LEU A 618 2.88 -23.82 5.31
C LEU A 618 3.84 -24.25 6.44
N HIS A 619 4.35 -23.30 7.22
CA HIS A 619 5.26 -23.56 8.33
C HIS A 619 4.47 -23.73 9.64
N ARG A 620 4.27 -24.99 10.04
CA ARG A 620 3.46 -25.39 11.21
C ARG A 620 3.77 -24.62 12.50
N ARG A 621 5.03 -24.33 12.79
CA ARG A 621 5.45 -23.62 14.02
C ARG A 621 5.12 -22.12 14.02
N LEU A 622 4.95 -21.49 12.86
CA LEU A 622 4.82 -20.04 12.76
C LEU A 622 3.39 -19.57 13.04
N TRP A 623 2.37 -20.25 12.51
CA TRP A 623 0.97 -19.85 12.73
C TRP A 623 0.45 -20.23 14.12
N PHE A 624 0.93 -21.34 14.70
CA PHE A 624 0.58 -21.78 16.06
C PHE A 624 1.05 -20.81 17.16
N ARG A 625 1.92 -19.84 16.82
CA ARG A 625 2.31 -18.75 17.73
C ARG A 625 1.23 -17.67 17.87
N PHE A 626 0.38 -17.49 16.86
CA PHE A 626 -0.57 -16.39 16.80
C PHE A 626 -2.02 -16.84 16.98
N SER A 627 -2.40 -17.99 16.42
CA SER A 627 -3.78 -18.49 16.51
C SER A 627 -4.28 -18.65 17.97
N PRO A 628 -3.51 -19.25 18.91
CA PRO A 628 -3.92 -19.34 20.31
C PRO A 628 -4.10 -18.00 21.01
N LYS A 629 -3.28 -17.00 20.69
CA LYS A 629 -3.43 -15.65 21.25
C LYS A 629 -4.76 -15.02 20.82
N VAL A 630 -5.08 -15.12 19.53
CA VAL A 630 -6.34 -14.57 19.01
C VAL A 630 -7.55 -15.32 19.56
N TYR A 631 -7.45 -16.64 19.76
CA TYR A 631 -8.47 -17.43 20.46
C TYR A 631 -8.65 -16.97 21.91
N GLU A 632 -7.55 -16.76 22.63
CA GLU A 632 -7.53 -16.28 24.02
C GLU A 632 -8.21 -14.91 24.14
N TRP A 633 -8.01 -14.03 23.16
CA TRP A 633 -8.64 -12.72 23.16
C TRP A 633 -10.12 -12.75 22.85
N LEU A 634 -10.52 -13.54 21.84
CA LEU A 634 -11.86 -13.45 21.27
C LEU A 634 -12.85 -14.45 21.83
N ILE A 635 -12.41 -15.66 22.20
CA ILE A 635 -13.31 -16.78 22.52
C ILE A 635 -13.18 -17.21 23.98
N LYS A 636 -11.94 -17.32 24.48
CA LYS A 636 -11.66 -17.85 25.83
C LYS A 636 -12.53 -17.22 26.94
N PRO A 637 -12.74 -15.89 27.00
CA PRO A 637 -13.53 -15.28 28.06
C PRO A 637 -15.03 -15.63 28.02
N ALA A 638 -15.53 -16.15 26.90
CA ALA A 638 -16.94 -16.47 26.66
C ALA A 638 -17.23 -17.98 26.59
N GLU A 639 -16.22 -18.85 26.67
CA GLU A 639 -16.39 -20.30 26.48
C GLU A 639 -17.45 -20.91 27.41
N THR A 640 -17.48 -20.44 28.66
CA THR A 640 -18.40 -20.97 29.68
C THR A 640 -19.85 -20.63 29.34
N GLU A 641 -20.10 -19.39 28.89
CA GLU A 641 -21.40 -18.87 28.51
C GLU A 641 -21.88 -19.49 27.20
N LEU A 642 -20.98 -19.66 26.23
CA LEU A 642 -21.23 -20.35 24.96
C LEU A 642 -21.64 -21.81 25.18
N ALA A 643 -20.92 -22.53 26.05
CA ALA A 643 -21.22 -23.93 26.38
C ALA A 643 -22.57 -24.08 27.09
N LYS A 644 -22.93 -23.16 28.01
CA LYS A 644 -24.22 -23.18 28.72
C LYS A 644 -25.42 -22.88 27.81
N SER A 645 -25.19 -22.17 26.70
CA SER A 645 -26.27 -21.65 25.84
C SER A 645 -26.58 -22.56 24.63
N SER A 646 -26.01 -23.78 24.58
CA SER A 646 -26.24 -24.76 23.50
C SER A 646 -25.99 -24.20 22.09
N ILE A 647 -24.97 -23.35 21.97
CA ILE A 647 -24.60 -22.70 20.71
C ILE A 647 -23.92 -23.69 19.78
N ASN A 648 -24.32 -23.72 18.51
CA ASN A 648 -23.66 -24.51 17.47
C ASN A 648 -23.00 -23.65 16.38
N THR A 649 -23.36 -22.36 16.30
CA THR A 649 -22.87 -21.43 15.28
C THR A 649 -22.32 -20.16 15.93
N LEU A 650 -21.12 -19.75 15.53
CA LEU A 650 -20.55 -18.45 15.88
C LEU A 650 -20.58 -17.52 14.67
N VAL A 651 -21.23 -16.38 14.86
CA VAL A 651 -21.37 -15.34 13.84
C VAL A 651 -20.50 -14.16 14.25
N PHE A 652 -19.50 -13.85 13.44
CA PHE A 652 -18.61 -12.72 13.69
C PHE A 652 -19.07 -11.49 12.93
N VAL A 653 -19.04 -10.34 13.59
CA VAL A 653 -19.22 -9.00 12.97
C VAL A 653 -17.90 -8.23 13.09
N PRO A 654 -16.84 -8.63 12.36
CA PRO A 654 -15.50 -8.11 12.57
C PRO A 654 -15.33 -6.69 12.03
N ASN A 655 -14.62 -5.85 12.78
CA ASN A 655 -14.14 -4.54 12.31
C ASN A 655 -12.67 -4.62 11.83
N SER A 656 -12.27 -3.66 10.99
CA SER A 656 -10.87 -3.43 10.61
C SER A 656 -10.10 -4.69 10.16
N THR A 657 -8.89 -4.92 10.68
CA THR A 657 -7.99 -6.04 10.34
C THR A 657 -8.57 -7.43 10.64
N LEU A 658 -9.50 -7.56 11.59
CA LEU A 658 -10.15 -8.83 11.96
C LEU A 658 -10.98 -9.43 10.82
N ARG A 659 -11.40 -8.61 9.85
CA ARG A 659 -12.16 -9.03 8.67
C ARG A 659 -11.43 -10.05 7.79
N ASN A 660 -10.10 -10.11 7.90
CA ASN A 660 -9.25 -10.97 7.07
C ASN A 660 -8.73 -12.19 7.83
N ILE A 661 -9.26 -12.45 9.02
CA ILE A 661 -8.78 -13.50 9.90
C ILE A 661 -9.64 -14.74 9.69
N PRO A 662 -9.05 -15.91 9.42
CA PRO A 662 -9.79 -17.16 9.33
C PRO A 662 -10.23 -17.58 10.73
N MET A 663 -11.41 -17.12 11.15
CA MET A 663 -11.96 -17.42 12.48
C MET A 663 -12.07 -18.94 12.72
N ALA A 664 -12.34 -19.72 11.68
CA ALA A 664 -12.34 -21.18 11.69
C ALA A 664 -10.99 -21.80 12.15
N ALA A 665 -9.86 -21.10 11.92
CA ALA A 665 -8.52 -21.55 12.25
C ALA A 665 -7.99 -21.04 13.60
N LEU A 666 -8.81 -20.33 14.39
CA LEU A 666 -8.49 -20.02 15.78
C LEU A 666 -8.39 -21.34 16.56
N HIS A 667 -7.38 -21.46 17.41
CA HIS A 667 -7.01 -22.73 18.05
C HIS A 667 -6.84 -22.51 19.54
N ASP A 668 -7.43 -23.34 20.39
CA ASP A 668 -7.40 -23.13 21.85
C ASP A 668 -6.17 -23.73 22.54
N GLY A 669 -5.40 -24.52 21.80
CA GLY A 669 -4.25 -25.30 22.30
C GLY A 669 -4.40 -26.78 22.00
N GLU A 670 -5.63 -27.26 21.85
CA GLU A 670 -6.01 -28.65 21.58
C GLU A 670 -6.78 -28.80 20.26
N GLU A 671 -7.80 -27.96 20.01
CA GLU A 671 -8.72 -28.06 18.88
C GLU A 671 -8.91 -26.70 18.18
N TYR A 672 -9.23 -26.74 16.89
CA TYR A 672 -9.65 -25.56 16.14
C TYR A 672 -11.09 -25.17 16.46
N LEU A 673 -11.41 -23.88 16.33
CA LEU A 673 -12.75 -23.35 16.56
C LEU A 673 -13.79 -23.99 15.63
N VAL A 674 -13.40 -24.31 14.38
CA VAL A 674 -14.27 -25.02 13.41
C VAL A 674 -14.64 -26.43 13.87
N GLU A 675 -13.86 -27.06 14.74
CA GLU A 675 -14.19 -28.37 15.30
C GLU A 675 -15.33 -28.27 16.31
N LYS A 676 -15.47 -27.11 16.97
CA LYS A 676 -16.49 -26.85 17.99
C LYS A 676 -17.77 -26.23 17.42
N TYR A 677 -17.65 -25.28 16.49
CA TYR A 677 -18.77 -24.47 16.01
C TYR A 677 -18.75 -24.29 14.50
N ALA A 678 -19.92 -24.22 13.88
CA ALA A 678 -20.07 -23.64 12.54
C ALA A 678 -19.75 -22.14 12.58
N ILE A 679 -19.09 -21.62 11.56
CA ILE A 679 -18.58 -20.25 11.55
C ILE A 679 -19.20 -19.47 10.39
N ALA A 680 -19.71 -18.28 10.69
CA ALA A 680 -20.17 -17.32 9.70
C ALA A 680 -19.65 -15.92 10.02
N VAL A 681 -19.61 -15.07 8.99
CA VAL A 681 -19.26 -13.66 9.10
C VAL A 681 -20.42 -12.85 8.55
N THR A 682 -20.78 -11.75 9.21
CA THR A 682 -21.72 -10.78 8.64
C THR A 682 -21.08 -9.39 8.58
N PRO A 683 -21.26 -8.66 7.47
CA PRO A 683 -20.81 -7.28 7.35
C PRO A 683 -21.62 -6.32 8.23
N ALA A 684 -22.77 -6.72 8.77
CA ALA A 684 -23.73 -5.83 9.40
C ALA A 684 -24.62 -6.55 10.44
N LEU A 685 -25.25 -5.75 11.30
CA LEU A 685 -26.33 -6.13 12.21
C LEU A 685 -27.59 -6.58 11.49
N GLN A 686 -27.71 -6.22 10.22
CA GLN A 686 -28.83 -6.57 9.40
C GLN A 686 -28.37 -7.39 8.21
N ILE A 687 -29.16 -8.40 7.87
CA ILE A 687 -28.96 -9.20 6.66
C ILE A 687 -30.22 -9.20 5.84
N LEU A 688 -30.09 -9.52 4.54
CA LEU A 688 -31.23 -9.70 3.67
C LEU A 688 -32.12 -10.81 4.22
N GLU A 689 -33.38 -10.50 4.51
CA GLU A 689 -34.36 -11.48 4.94
C GLU A 689 -34.51 -12.53 3.84
N PRO A 690 -34.21 -13.82 4.11
CA PRO A 690 -34.55 -14.85 3.17
C PRO A 690 -36.07 -14.91 3.10
N GLN A 691 -36.59 -14.82 1.87
CA GLN A 691 -38.00 -15.13 1.65
C GLN A 691 -38.25 -16.55 2.19
N PRO A 692 -39.34 -16.78 2.96
CA PRO A 692 -39.64 -18.10 3.48
C PRO A 692 -39.58 -19.09 2.32
N GLN A 693 -38.70 -20.08 2.45
CA GLN A 693 -38.48 -21.06 1.40
C GLN A 693 -39.81 -21.79 1.15
N LYS A 694 -40.60 -21.31 0.20
CA LYS A 694 -41.58 -22.16 -0.48
C LYS A 694 -40.73 -23.30 -0.98
N GLN A 695 -40.90 -24.50 -0.45
CA GLN A 695 -40.09 -25.69 -0.77
C GLN A 695 -39.96 -25.84 -2.29
N ARG A 696 -38.94 -25.21 -2.86
CA ARG A 696 -38.66 -25.16 -4.29
C ARG A 696 -37.40 -25.96 -4.49
N PRO A 697 -37.32 -26.75 -5.58
CA PRO A 697 -36.14 -27.53 -5.86
C PRO A 697 -34.93 -26.59 -6.04
N LEU A 698 -33.84 -26.88 -5.32
CA LEU A 698 -32.57 -26.18 -5.50
C LEU A 698 -32.10 -26.36 -6.96
N LYS A 699 -31.73 -25.24 -7.59
CA LYS A 699 -31.17 -25.20 -8.95
C LYS A 699 -29.96 -24.29 -8.95
N THR A 700 -28.89 -24.70 -9.63
CA THR A 700 -27.62 -23.96 -9.63
C THR A 700 -27.25 -23.49 -11.03
N LEU A 701 -26.78 -22.26 -11.15
CA LEU A 701 -26.03 -21.80 -12.32
C LEU A 701 -24.55 -21.95 -12.01
N ILE A 702 -23.83 -22.77 -12.77
CA ILE A 702 -22.40 -22.98 -12.60
C ILE A 702 -21.69 -22.35 -13.79
N ALA A 703 -20.78 -21.43 -13.54
CA ALA A 703 -19.92 -20.84 -14.56
C ALA A 703 -18.45 -21.03 -14.18
N GLY A 704 -17.62 -21.51 -15.11
CA GLY A 704 -16.21 -21.79 -14.81
C GLY A 704 -15.25 -21.64 -15.98
N LEU A 705 -13.99 -21.35 -15.67
CA LEU A 705 -12.87 -21.34 -16.61
C LEU A 705 -11.79 -22.32 -16.14
N SER A 706 -11.56 -23.38 -16.89
CA SER A 706 -10.47 -24.33 -16.63
C SER A 706 -9.21 -24.02 -17.44
N GLN A 707 -9.37 -23.34 -18.57
CA GLN A 707 -8.29 -23.04 -19.51
C GLN A 707 -7.65 -21.68 -19.25
N SER A 708 -6.36 -21.55 -19.58
CA SER A 708 -5.63 -20.29 -19.50
C SER A 708 -6.28 -19.22 -20.38
N ARG A 709 -6.47 -18.02 -19.85
CA ARG A 709 -7.16 -16.94 -20.57
C ARG A 709 -6.69 -15.57 -20.11
N GLN A 710 -6.53 -14.62 -21.05
CA GLN A 710 -6.20 -13.21 -20.76
C GLN A 710 -4.99 -13.03 -19.81
N GLY A 711 -3.98 -13.90 -19.91
CA GLY A 711 -2.77 -13.85 -19.07
C GLY A 711 -2.85 -14.60 -17.74
N TYR A 712 -3.98 -15.24 -17.41
CA TYR A 712 -4.13 -16.05 -16.20
C TYR A 712 -3.85 -17.54 -16.47
N PRO A 713 -3.22 -18.25 -15.51
CA PRO A 713 -2.89 -19.67 -15.64
C PRO A 713 -4.15 -20.56 -15.68
N PRO A 714 -4.06 -21.78 -16.23
CA PRO A 714 -5.20 -22.70 -16.24
C PRO A 714 -5.55 -23.19 -14.82
N LEU A 715 -6.84 -23.48 -14.59
CA LEU A 715 -7.39 -24.10 -13.39
C LEU A 715 -8.03 -25.46 -13.77
N PRO A 716 -7.22 -26.49 -14.08
CA PRO A 716 -7.71 -27.74 -14.67
C PRO A 716 -8.74 -28.49 -13.81
N PHE A 717 -8.73 -28.33 -12.48
CA PHE A 717 -9.68 -29.00 -11.60
C PHE A 717 -11.07 -28.35 -11.58
N VAL A 718 -11.25 -27.18 -12.19
CA VAL A 718 -12.57 -26.57 -12.41
C VAL A 718 -13.48 -27.50 -13.21
N GLU A 719 -12.97 -28.23 -14.21
CA GLU A 719 -13.83 -29.17 -14.98
C GLU A 719 -14.37 -30.29 -14.07
N VAL A 720 -13.50 -30.81 -13.20
CA VAL A 720 -13.84 -31.86 -12.23
C VAL A 720 -14.83 -31.34 -11.18
N GLU A 721 -14.63 -30.10 -10.73
CA GLU A 721 -15.53 -29.41 -9.81
C GLU A 721 -16.93 -29.26 -10.41
N VAL A 722 -17.02 -28.69 -11.61
CA VAL A 722 -18.28 -28.45 -12.33
C VAL A 722 -19.03 -29.76 -12.59
N GLU A 723 -18.32 -30.80 -13.07
CA GLU A 723 -18.90 -32.11 -13.33
C GLU A 723 -19.47 -32.74 -12.06
N LYS A 724 -18.68 -32.77 -10.98
CA LYS A 724 -19.10 -33.40 -9.72
C LYS A 724 -20.23 -32.64 -9.04
N ILE A 725 -20.20 -31.30 -9.02
CA ILE A 725 -21.31 -30.51 -8.48
C ILE A 725 -22.59 -30.75 -9.29
N SER A 726 -22.49 -30.77 -10.62
CA SER A 726 -23.65 -31.03 -11.50
C SER A 726 -24.28 -32.41 -11.27
N SER A 727 -23.53 -33.38 -10.76
CA SER A 727 -24.06 -34.70 -10.36
C SER A 727 -24.81 -34.70 -9.01
N ILE A 728 -24.60 -33.67 -8.18
CA ILE A 728 -25.17 -33.53 -6.84
C ILE A 728 -26.44 -32.67 -6.88
N ILE A 729 -26.43 -31.59 -7.65
CA ILE A 729 -27.51 -30.59 -7.71
C ILE A 729 -27.88 -30.25 -9.16
N PRO A 730 -29.17 -30.12 -9.51
CA PRO A 730 -29.60 -29.73 -10.86
C PRO A 730 -28.94 -28.42 -11.29
N SER A 731 -28.17 -28.47 -12.39
CA SER A 731 -27.28 -27.38 -12.78
C SER A 731 -27.46 -26.94 -14.23
N SER A 732 -27.35 -25.64 -14.47
CA SER A 732 -27.09 -25.06 -15.80
C SER A 732 -25.62 -24.66 -15.85
N VAL A 733 -24.89 -25.10 -16.86
CA VAL A 733 -23.42 -24.97 -16.92
C VAL A 733 -22.98 -24.04 -18.04
N LEU A 734 -22.08 -23.11 -17.70
CA LEU A 734 -21.30 -22.31 -18.63
C LEU A 734 -19.82 -22.60 -18.36
N LEU A 735 -19.15 -23.38 -19.21
CA LEU A 735 -17.74 -23.74 -19.07
C LEU A 735 -16.92 -23.21 -20.25
N ASN A 736 -15.74 -22.63 -19.95
CA ASN A 736 -14.78 -22.13 -20.94
C ASN A 736 -15.44 -21.22 -21.99
N GLN A 737 -15.43 -21.58 -23.27
CA GLN A 737 -15.95 -20.79 -24.39
C GLN A 737 -17.42 -20.37 -24.20
N SER A 738 -18.20 -21.15 -23.44
CA SER A 738 -19.60 -20.84 -23.15
C SER A 738 -19.78 -19.87 -21.99
N PHE A 739 -18.78 -19.71 -21.12
CA PHE A 739 -18.78 -18.73 -20.04
C PHE A 739 -18.32 -17.35 -20.52
N THR A 740 -19.24 -16.64 -21.18
CA THR A 740 -19.05 -15.23 -21.55
C THR A 740 -19.87 -14.32 -20.65
N SER A 741 -19.48 -13.05 -20.52
CA SER A 741 -20.23 -12.02 -19.79
C SER A 741 -21.69 -11.96 -20.25
N ARG A 742 -21.93 -11.98 -21.56
CA ARG A 742 -23.28 -11.98 -22.15
C ARG A 742 -24.05 -13.27 -21.89
N ALA A 743 -23.39 -14.43 -21.91
CA ALA A 743 -24.05 -15.70 -21.62
C ALA A 743 -24.48 -15.80 -20.15
N LEU A 744 -23.64 -15.31 -19.23
CA LEU A 744 -23.96 -15.23 -17.81
C LEU A 744 -25.18 -14.33 -17.57
N GLU A 745 -25.17 -13.13 -18.15
CA GLU A 745 -26.30 -12.19 -18.10
C GLU A 745 -27.58 -12.82 -18.62
N LYS A 746 -27.53 -13.43 -19.81
CA LYS A 746 -28.68 -14.10 -20.41
C LYS A 746 -29.21 -15.24 -19.53
N ALA A 747 -28.33 -16.06 -18.96
CA ALA A 747 -28.72 -17.18 -18.12
C ALA A 747 -29.47 -16.70 -16.88
N LEU A 748 -28.90 -15.73 -16.16
CA LEU A 748 -29.52 -15.15 -14.98
C LEU A 748 -30.86 -14.50 -15.34
N ASN A 749 -30.95 -13.72 -16.42
CA ASN A 749 -32.17 -12.99 -16.78
C ASN A 749 -33.30 -13.89 -17.33
N SER A 750 -32.99 -15.14 -17.70
CA SER A 750 -33.97 -16.06 -18.31
C SER A 750 -34.52 -17.12 -17.34
N SER A 751 -33.93 -17.29 -16.16
CA SER A 751 -34.31 -18.36 -15.23
C SER A 751 -33.93 -18.02 -13.80
N TYR A 752 -34.74 -18.48 -12.85
CA TYR A 752 -34.43 -18.39 -11.44
C TYR A 752 -33.33 -19.40 -11.04
N PHE A 753 -32.31 -18.90 -10.34
CA PHE A 753 -31.23 -19.70 -9.76
C PHE A 753 -31.01 -19.29 -8.29
N PRO A 754 -31.47 -20.08 -7.30
CA PRO A 754 -31.18 -19.81 -5.90
C PRO A 754 -29.68 -19.91 -5.58
N VAL A 755 -28.90 -20.64 -6.38
CA VAL A 755 -27.46 -20.77 -6.21
C VAL A 755 -26.72 -20.39 -7.49
N VAL A 756 -25.71 -19.53 -7.38
CA VAL A 756 -24.78 -19.21 -8.46
C VAL A 756 -23.37 -19.61 -8.02
N HIS A 757 -22.69 -20.41 -8.83
CA HIS A 757 -21.34 -20.90 -8.56
C HIS A 757 -20.38 -20.40 -9.64
N LEU A 758 -19.35 -19.65 -9.26
CA LEU A 758 -18.34 -19.11 -10.15
C LEU A 758 -16.98 -19.72 -9.81
N ALA A 759 -16.43 -20.52 -10.73
CA ALA A 759 -15.14 -21.18 -10.63
C ALA A 759 -14.17 -20.62 -11.68
N SER A 760 -13.65 -19.42 -11.41
CA SER A 760 -12.75 -18.70 -12.31
C SER A 760 -11.90 -17.71 -11.54
N HIS A 761 -10.76 -17.31 -12.10
CA HIS A 761 -9.94 -16.24 -11.55
C HIS A 761 -10.75 -14.96 -11.30
N GLY A 762 -10.48 -14.30 -10.19
CA GLY A 762 -11.10 -13.02 -9.86
C GLY A 762 -10.33 -12.30 -8.77
N GLU A 763 -10.38 -10.98 -8.78
CA GLU A 763 -9.79 -10.13 -7.73
C GLU A 763 -10.91 -9.29 -7.14
N PHE A 764 -10.94 -9.16 -5.81
CA PHE A 764 -11.89 -8.30 -5.10
C PHE A 764 -11.12 -7.33 -4.21
N SER A 765 -11.05 -6.08 -4.68
CA SER A 765 -10.24 -5.00 -4.12
C SER A 765 -11.13 -3.86 -3.61
N SER A 766 -10.60 -3.04 -2.72
CA SER A 766 -11.23 -1.75 -2.35
C SER A 766 -11.13 -0.69 -3.48
N GLU A 767 -10.37 -1.00 -4.54
CA GLU A 767 -10.27 -0.19 -5.76
C GLU A 767 -11.08 -0.86 -6.87
N ASP A 768 -12.11 -0.17 -7.37
CA ASP A 768 -13.06 -0.71 -8.37
C ASP A 768 -12.38 -1.20 -9.65
N GLU A 769 -11.35 -0.48 -10.13
CA GLU A 769 -10.61 -0.82 -11.35
C GLU A 769 -9.87 -2.17 -11.26
N LYS A 770 -9.68 -2.68 -10.04
CA LYS A 770 -9.00 -3.96 -9.80
C LYS A 770 -9.96 -5.08 -9.40
N THR A 771 -11.25 -4.79 -9.23
CA THR A 771 -12.23 -5.81 -8.88
C THR A 771 -12.86 -6.43 -10.14
N PHE A 772 -12.67 -7.72 -10.35
CA PHE A 772 -13.22 -8.43 -11.51
C PHE A 772 -13.43 -9.94 -11.29
N ILE A 773 -14.29 -10.52 -12.12
CA ILE A 773 -14.41 -11.97 -12.37
C ILE A 773 -13.98 -12.23 -13.81
N LEU A 774 -13.07 -13.18 -14.04
CA LEU A 774 -12.60 -13.51 -15.38
C LEU A 774 -13.64 -14.38 -16.10
N ALA A 775 -14.18 -13.88 -17.20
CA ALA A 775 -14.97 -14.65 -18.15
C ALA A 775 -14.15 -14.90 -19.43
N TRP A 776 -14.67 -15.72 -20.34
CA TRP A 776 -13.98 -16.09 -21.57
C TRP A 776 -13.69 -14.90 -22.49
N ASP A 777 -14.65 -13.98 -22.59
CA ASP A 777 -14.60 -12.82 -23.49
C ASP A 777 -13.91 -11.60 -22.86
N LYS A 778 -14.11 -11.36 -21.57
CA LYS A 778 -13.53 -10.21 -20.85
C LYS A 778 -13.46 -10.44 -19.33
N LYS A 779 -12.82 -9.51 -18.63
CA LYS A 779 -12.98 -9.32 -17.19
C LYS A 779 -14.34 -8.65 -16.93
N ILE A 780 -15.21 -9.28 -16.15
CA ILE A 780 -16.47 -8.70 -15.67
C ILE A 780 -16.12 -7.86 -14.43
N THR A 781 -16.25 -6.54 -14.54
CA THR A 781 -15.94 -5.62 -13.44
C THR A 781 -16.98 -5.72 -12.32
N ALA A 782 -16.63 -5.20 -11.14
CA ALA A 782 -17.57 -5.12 -10.02
C ALA A 782 -18.90 -4.45 -10.42
N LYS A 783 -18.81 -3.28 -11.08
CA LYS A 783 -19.97 -2.50 -11.54
C LYS A 783 -20.86 -3.30 -12.48
N GLU A 784 -20.28 -3.94 -13.49
CA GLU A 784 -21.04 -4.77 -14.45
C GLU A 784 -21.72 -5.96 -13.75
N PHE A 785 -21.06 -6.56 -12.75
CA PHE A 785 -21.64 -7.66 -11.99
C PHE A 785 -22.81 -7.21 -11.11
N ASP A 786 -22.70 -6.03 -10.47
CA ASP A 786 -23.82 -5.46 -9.71
C ASP A 786 -25.00 -5.06 -10.59
N GLU A 787 -24.75 -4.43 -11.75
CA GLU A 787 -25.78 -4.10 -12.74
C GLU A 787 -26.51 -5.35 -13.24
N LEU A 788 -25.78 -6.44 -13.42
CA LEU A 788 -26.34 -7.73 -13.84
C LEU A 788 -27.29 -8.32 -12.78
N LEU A 789 -26.97 -8.20 -11.48
CA LEU A 789 -27.84 -8.67 -10.40
C LEU A 789 -28.97 -7.70 -10.03
N GLY A 790 -28.83 -6.42 -10.40
CA GLY A 790 -29.81 -5.35 -10.17
C GLY A 790 -30.70 -5.04 -11.38
N SER A 791 -30.66 -5.84 -12.45
CA SER A 791 -31.45 -5.59 -13.67
C SER A 791 -32.96 -5.74 -13.43
N LYS A 792 -33.79 -5.03 -14.20
CA LYS A 792 -35.27 -5.15 -14.14
C LYS A 792 -35.75 -6.58 -14.41
N GLU A 793 -35.00 -7.32 -15.22
CA GLU A 793 -35.24 -8.73 -15.52
C GLU A 793 -34.99 -9.61 -14.29
N GLN A 794 -33.90 -9.35 -13.54
CA GLN A 794 -33.64 -10.00 -12.26
C GLN A 794 -34.71 -9.67 -11.21
N GLU A 795 -35.32 -8.48 -11.28
CA GLU A 795 -36.32 -8.10 -10.28
C GLU A 795 -37.54 -9.04 -10.23
N LYS A 796 -37.80 -9.77 -11.33
CA LYS A 796 -38.87 -10.76 -11.46
C LYS A 796 -38.62 -12.05 -10.67
N PHE A 797 -37.36 -12.30 -10.28
CA PHE A 797 -36.97 -13.51 -9.58
C PHE A 797 -36.65 -13.22 -8.11
N ASP A 798 -36.80 -14.21 -7.24
CA ASP A 798 -36.36 -14.07 -5.85
C ASP A 798 -34.84 -13.84 -5.79
N PRO A 799 -34.31 -13.19 -4.74
CA PRO A 799 -32.87 -13.04 -4.54
C PRO A 799 -32.11 -14.38 -4.64
N ILE A 800 -30.88 -14.33 -5.13
CA ILE A 800 -29.96 -15.47 -5.09
C ILE A 800 -29.67 -15.80 -3.62
N GLU A 801 -29.98 -17.02 -3.19
CA GLU A 801 -29.79 -17.44 -1.80
C GLU A 801 -28.31 -17.64 -1.44
N LEU A 802 -27.50 -18.04 -2.43
CA LEU A 802 -26.07 -18.32 -2.24
C LEU A 802 -25.26 -18.07 -3.52
N LEU A 803 -24.26 -17.18 -3.44
CA LEU A 803 -23.21 -17.02 -4.43
C LEU A 803 -21.92 -17.70 -3.95
N VAL A 804 -21.41 -18.67 -4.69
CA VAL A 804 -20.16 -19.37 -4.38
C VAL A 804 -19.08 -18.88 -5.33
N LEU A 805 -17.99 -18.36 -4.77
CA LEU A 805 -16.78 -17.98 -5.50
C LEU A 805 -15.70 -19.00 -5.16
N SER A 806 -15.44 -19.92 -6.07
CA SER A 806 -14.54 -21.06 -5.82
C SER A 806 -13.07 -20.64 -5.92
N SER A 807 -12.73 -19.75 -6.86
CA SER A 807 -11.39 -19.19 -7.01
C SER A 807 -11.40 -17.66 -6.98
N CYS A 808 -10.50 -17.08 -6.21
CA CYS A 808 -10.16 -15.65 -6.22
C CYS A 808 -8.65 -15.53 -6.04
N GLU A 809 -7.97 -14.83 -6.95
CA GLU A 809 -6.58 -14.45 -6.81
C GLU A 809 -6.49 -13.19 -5.93
N GLY A 810 -6.23 -13.38 -4.65
CA GLY A 810 -5.85 -12.27 -3.79
C GLY A 810 -4.42 -11.85 -4.14
N ALA A 811 -4.24 -10.66 -4.73
CA ALA A 811 -2.92 -10.05 -4.78
C ALA A 811 -2.36 -9.95 -3.35
N GLN A 812 -1.12 -10.41 -3.13
CA GLN A 812 -0.41 -10.27 -1.86
C GLN A 812 -0.34 -8.78 -1.48
N GLY A 813 -1.17 -8.35 -0.54
CA GLY A 813 -1.14 -6.98 0.02
C GLY A 813 -2.52 -6.46 0.39
N ASN A 814 -2.72 -6.21 1.69
CA ASN A 814 -3.73 -5.33 2.31
C ASN A 814 -5.09 -5.14 1.63
N ARG A 815 -5.74 -6.23 1.17
CA ARG A 815 -7.05 -6.15 0.53
C ARG A 815 -7.98 -7.19 1.11
N THR A 816 -9.14 -6.70 1.52
CA THR A 816 -10.13 -7.43 2.27
C THR A 816 -11.04 -8.25 1.35
N PRO A 817 -11.51 -9.45 1.78
CA PRO A 817 -12.72 -10.10 1.28
C PRO A 817 -13.98 -9.20 1.31
N PHE A 818 -13.88 -7.97 1.85
CA PHE A 818 -14.98 -7.03 2.02
C PHE A 818 -15.33 -6.17 0.80
N GLY A 819 -14.55 -6.19 -0.30
CA GLY A 819 -15.10 -5.76 -1.60
C GLY A 819 -16.39 -6.53 -1.95
N LEU A 820 -16.47 -7.78 -1.47
CA LEU A 820 -17.62 -8.68 -1.55
C LEU A 820 -18.50 -8.70 -0.30
N ALA A 821 -18.01 -8.40 0.89
CA ALA A 821 -18.87 -8.49 2.08
C ALA A 821 -19.97 -7.42 2.11
N GLY A 822 -19.80 -6.29 1.43
CA GLY A 822 -20.92 -5.36 1.18
C GLY A 822 -21.90 -5.84 0.10
N PHE A 823 -21.54 -6.88 -0.65
CA PHE A 823 -22.31 -7.38 -1.78
C PHE A 823 -23.67 -7.92 -1.35
N PRO A 824 -23.84 -8.72 -0.27
CA PRO A 824 -25.16 -9.17 0.19
C PRO A 824 -26.08 -8.05 0.65
N LEU A 825 -25.53 -6.93 1.16
CA LEU A 825 -26.32 -5.80 1.65
C LEU A 825 -26.85 -4.91 0.52
N ARG A 826 -26.23 -4.98 -0.65
CA ARG A 826 -26.44 -4.06 -1.78
C ARG A 826 -27.00 -4.74 -3.03
N SER A 827 -26.78 -6.05 -3.14
CA SER A 827 -27.24 -6.86 -4.26
C SER A 827 -28.42 -7.74 -3.81
N ARG A 828 -29.07 -8.39 -4.77
CA ARG A 828 -30.09 -9.41 -4.49
C ARG A 828 -29.43 -10.77 -4.19
N VAL A 829 -28.45 -10.81 -3.29
CA VAL A 829 -27.76 -12.03 -2.83
C VAL A 829 -27.86 -12.14 -1.31
N GLY A 830 -28.32 -13.29 -0.79
CA GLY A 830 -28.46 -13.53 0.65
C GLY A 830 -27.15 -13.90 1.35
N SER A 831 -26.34 -14.74 0.72
CA SER A 831 -25.07 -15.22 1.28
C SER A 831 -24.00 -15.44 0.21
N ILE A 832 -22.73 -15.34 0.61
CA ILE A 832 -21.57 -15.57 -0.24
C ILE A 832 -20.61 -16.55 0.42
N ILE A 833 -20.08 -17.49 -0.34
CA ILE A 833 -18.87 -18.24 0.05
C ILE A 833 -17.72 -17.72 -0.80
N SER A 834 -16.64 -17.28 -0.15
CA SER A 834 -15.46 -16.75 -0.83
C SER A 834 -14.18 -17.09 -0.07
N PRO A 835 -13.06 -17.36 -0.76
CA PRO A 835 -11.78 -17.61 -0.11
C PRO A 835 -11.09 -16.32 0.36
N LEU A 836 -10.47 -16.36 1.53
CA LEU A 836 -9.62 -15.29 2.08
C LEU A 836 -8.31 -15.10 1.32
N TRP A 837 -7.80 -16.15 0.67
CA TRP A 837 -6.58 -16.15 -0.13
C TRP A 837 -6.66 -17.17 -1.26
N ALA A 838 -5.79 -17.01 -2.26
CA ALA A 838 -5.67 -17.97 -3.35
C ALA A 838 -5.22 -19.34 -2.81
N SER A 839 -6.06 -20.35 -3.00
CA SER A 839 -5.78 -21.74 -2.61
C SER A 839 -5.45 -22.60 -3.83
N ASN A 840 -4.99 -23.82 -3.57
CA ASN A 840 -4.70 -24.80 -4.60
C ASN A 840 -5.98 -25.30 -5.30
N ASP A 841 -6.01 -25.19 -6.62
CA ASP A 841 -7.13 -25.57 -7.49
C ASP A 841 -7.71 -26.97 -7.19
N LYS A 842 -6.85 -27.99 -7.02
CA LYS A 842 -7.28 -29.35 -6.71
C LYS A 842 -8.01 -29.43 -5.37
N VAL A 843 -7.45 -28.81 -4.32
CA VAL A 843 -8.03 -28.86 -2.97
C VAL A 843 -9.33 -28.07 -2.93
N THR A 844 -9.38 -26.91 -3.59
CA THR A 844 -10.60 -26.12 -3.78
C THR A 844 -11.73 -26.97 -4.38
N ALA A 845 -11.48 -27.68 -5.48
CA ALA A 845 -12.49 -28.54 -6.10
C ALA A 845 -13.01 -29.62 -5.13
N VAL A 846 -12.13 -30.20 -4.29
CA VAL A 846 -12.54 -31.18 -3.27
C VAL A 846 -13.43 -30.55 -2.19
N VAL A 847 -13.04 -29.37 -1.69
CA VAL A 847 -13.82 -28.61 -0.69
C VAL A 847 -15.20 -28.30 -1.23
N MET A 848 -15.30 -27.76 -2.45
CA MET A 848 -16.58 -27.35 -3.03
C MET A 848 -17.49 -28.55 -3.31
N VAL A 849 -16.95 -29.63 -3.84
CA VAL A 849 -17.71 -30.87 -4.01
C VAL A 849 -18.23 -31.40 -2.67
N ARG A 850 -17.42 -31.35 -1.60
CA ARG A 850 -17.90 -31.75 -0.27
C ARG A 850 -18.96 -30.80 0.25
N PHE A 851 -18.78 -29.49 0.10
CA PHE A 851 -19.75 -28.48 0.49
C PHE A 851 -21.11 -28.76 -0.14
N TYR A 852 -21.21 -28.98 -1.46
CA TYR A 852 -22.50 -29.28 -2.11
C TYR A 852 -23.13 -30.59 -1.64
N LYS A 853 -22.33 -31.62 -1.30
CA LYS A 853 -22.86 -32.87 -0.70
C LYS A 853 -23.48 -32.66 0.68
N GLU A 854 -22.99 -31.69 1.45
CA GLU A 854 -23.55 -31.35 2.76
C GLU A 854 -24.71 -30.37 2.62
N PHE A 855 -24.56 -29.34 1.80
CA PHE A 855 -25.56 -28.28 1.56
C PHE A 855 -26.88 -28.81 0.99
N THR A 856 -26.86 -29.90 0.22
CA THR A 856 -28.07 -30.52 -0.33
C THR A 856 -28.81 -31.45 0.65
N GLN A 857 -28.25 -31.69 1.85
CA GLN A 857 -28.92 -32.47 2.88
C GLN A 857 -30.02 -31.65 3.57
N ARG A 858 -31.10 -32.32 3.99
CA ARG A 858 -32.17 -31.67 4.76
C ARG A 858 -31.66 -31.26 6.13
N ASN A 859 -32.11 -30.08 6.61
CA ASN A 859 -31.79 -29.54 7.93
C ASN A 859 -30.29 -29.29 8.19
N VAL A 860 -29.49 -29.13 7.12
CA VAL A 860 -28.10 -28.68 7.23
C VAL A 860 -28.05 -27.22 6.82
N THR A 861 -27.60 -26.36 7.72
CA THR A 861 -27.45 -24.93 7.44
C THR A 861 -26.29 -24.66 6.50
N LYS A 862 -26.26 -23.50 5.84
CA LYS A 862 -25.11 -23.09 5.01
C LYS A 862 -23.80 -23.11 5.82
N ALA A 863 -23.82 -22.61 7.05
CA ALA A 863 -22.62 -22.57 7.91
C ALA A 863 -22.15 -23.99 8.31
N GLU A 864 -23.08 -24.88 8.65
CA GLU A 864 -22.73 -26.26 8.98
C GLU A 864 -22.22 -27.04 7.76
N ALA A 865 -22.76 -26.77 6.57
CA ALA A 865 -22.25 -27.36 5.32
C ALA A 865 -20.80 -26.94 5.04
N VAL A 866 -20.47 -25.66 5.24
CA VAL A 866 -19.08 -25.16 5.13
C VAL A 866 -18.19 -25.83 6.17
N ARG A 867 -18.61 -25.85 7.44
CA ARG A 867 -17.87 -26.52 8.53
C ARG A 867 -17.57 -27.98 8.20
N ARG A 868 -18.57 -28.77 7.79
CA ARG A 868 -18.37 -30.19 7.45
C ARG A 868 -17.44 -30.38 6.26
N ALA A 869 -17.48 -29.48 5.27
CA ALA A 869 -16.51 -29.49 4.18
C ALA A 869 -15.09 -29.23 4.69
N GLN A 870 -14.90 -28.22 5.55
CA GLN A 870 -13.59 -27.91 6.15
C GLN A 870 -13.06 -29.06 7.00
N LEU A 871 -13.89 -29.63 7.88
CA LEU A 871 -13.53 -30.78 8.71
C LEU A 871 -13.16 -32.02 7.90
N SER A 872 -13.76 -32.20 6.71
CA SER A 872 -13.41 -33.33 5.84
C SER A 872 -11.98 -33.24 5.31
N ILE A 873 -11.48 -32.02 5.09
CA ILE A 873 -10.11 -31.77 4.63
C ILE A 873 -9.14 -31.80 5.82
N LEU A 874 -9.53 -31.19 6.95
CA LEU A 874 -8.73 -31.18 8.18
C LEU A 874 -8.37 -32.60 8.67
N LYS A 875 -9.28 -33.57 8.50
CA LYS A 875 -9.06 -34.98 8.87
C LYS A 875 -8.09 -35.73 7.97
N ASP A 876 -7.71 -35.18 6.81
CA ASP A 876 -6.69 -35.77 5.94
C ASP A 876 -5.30 -35.35 6.44
N PRO A 877 -4.41 -36.29 6.82
CA PRO A 877 -3.06 -35.99 7.30
C PRO A 877 -2.22 -35.14 6.33
N ASN A 878 -2.54 -35.16 5.03
CA ASN A 878 -1.83 -34.36 4.03
C ASN A 878 -2.29 -32.90 4.00
N TYR A 879 -3.44 -32.59 4.60
CA TYR A 879 -4.10 -31.28 4.52
C TYR A 879 -4.47 -30.70 5.89
N GLU A 880 -3.85 -31.18 6.98
CA GLU A 880 -4.08 -30.68 8.35
C GLU A 880 -3.86 -29.17 8.49
N HIS A 881 -2.92 -28.61 7.72
CA HIS A 881 -2.55 -27.20 7.83
C HIS A 881 -3.72 -26.28 7.43
N PRO A 882 -4.06 -25.23 8.22
CA PRO A 882 -5.22 -24.36 7.96
C PRO A 882 -5.26 -23.69 6.59
N TYR A 883 -4.09 -23.52 5.96
CA TYR A 883 -3.97 -23.07 4.56
C TYR A 883 -4.93 -23.79 3.60
N TRP A 884 -5.19 -25.09 3.79
CA TRP A 884 -5.94 -25.91 2.85
C TRP A 884 -7.46 -25.79 3.01
N TRP A 885 -7.95 -25.59 4.24
CA TRP A 885 -9.37 -25.68 4.56
C TRP A 885 -9.98 -24.40 5.15
N ALA A 886 -9.17 -23.57 5.82
CA ALA A 886 -9.62 -22.30 6.40
C ALA A 886 -9.80 -21.10 5.44
N PRO A 887 -9.44 -21.12 4.13
CA PRO A 887 -9.67 -19.96 3.28
C PRO A 887 -11.16 -19.62 3.12
N PHE A 888 -12.04 -20.62 3.02
CA PHE A 888 -13.43 -20.40 2.64
C PHE A 888 -14.26 -19.92 3.81
N VAL A 889 -14.86 -18.74 3.65
CA VAL A 889 -15.72 -18.11 4.67
C VAL A 889 -17.12 -17.91 4.12
N LEU A 890 -18.13 -18.17 4.96
CA LEU A 890 -19.51 -17.84 4.68
C LEU A 890 -19.81 -16.43 5.17
N ILE A 891 -20.29 -15.58 4.26
CA ILE A 891 -20.62 -14.18 4.50
C ILE A 891 -22.12 -13.95 4.27
N GLY A 892 -22.83 -13.35 5.22
CA GLY A 892 -24.27 -13.07 5.13
C GLY A 892 -25.13 -14.06 5.91
N ASP A 893 -26.29 -14.46 5.37
CA ASP A 893 -27.18 -15.41 6.07
C ASP A 893 -26.53 -16.79 6.21
N TRP A 894 -26.50 -17.33 7.42
CA TRP A 894 -25.78 -18.56 7.74
C TRP A 894 -26.68 -19.80 7.85
N ARG A 895 -28.00 -19.61 7.83
CA ARG A 895 -29.00 -20.65 8.03
C ARG A 895 -29.14 -21.60 6.85
#